data_AF-A0A559IKX2-F1
#
_entry.id   AF-A0A559IKX2-F1
#
_cell.length_a   1.000
_cell.length_b   1.000
_cell.length_c   1.000
_cell.angle_alpha   90.00
_cell.angle_beta   90.00
_cell.angle_gamma   90.00
#
_symmetry.space_group_name_H-M   'P 1'
#
loop_
_entity.id
_entity.type
_entity.pdbx_description
1 polymer ?
#
loop_
_entity_poly.entity_id
_entity_poly.type
_entity_poly.pdbx_seq_one_letter_code
_entity_poly.pdbx_strand_id
1 'polypeptide(L)'
;MKRWKPTMLSRSTLKRKAALYLSTALLAGALVGFTGAGEAQAAQPHSSYWYPNTILNWSPQTDPDAPFNRSSVPLEEKRVQGAKVNPNAKVEPKVMALASMYKNTSGAPSQGNDNMHGYAFSYWQYVDSLIMWGGSAGEGLIVSPSADVIDAAHKNGVPVYGTVFLPQMEHGGKFQWTHDLLQQRPDGTFPVADKLIEVAKYYGFDGWFINEETQGGTPADAKKMQEFLKYLQKIKTPEMDIVWYDSMINDGPVRWQGALNDKNSMFVQDGAQRVSDHLFIDFRWQYQGSGQTPFKKSPDVAKQLGRSQYDLYAGVDVEAGGYQSRLNWPVLFPDNGTPVTSLGIYRPDWAFNSSKTNEQFMENEHIFWVGQGKDPSKTQSNGNAWRGIAHDIVDETVITDTDFTTHFNTGNGKMFSVHGQQVRDREWFNRSLQDILPTWRWMKDEQGQKIDAAFDFNKAYYGGSSLKLSGQTAPGASTNVKLYKTDVPVTKSTVMSITYQTNQAEAADVNIGVAVEGAPNDYVIVKPKHTQKAGTAKDWTQATYDLKDFAGKKVVSMSVQVAGKQQVNNYELNLGEFAIRDHQAFKAPNLKEVQGLTIIDNDFRDGLYADARLKWDDMGDDVLYYQVYRQKPDGSREFMGATGNNYYYVSEMRRDGIEQATDLIVVPVNRHYAEGRTATVQFQWPAYPAPKADFEADKTYVAPGEMIQLKDKSTEVTTEWLWNFPGGTPTSSTERNPQVKYEQEGEYEITLTAKNAVGQDVVTKKLITVDKAAANRSEDVAKGKKTTASSFVNAGEAPQFAVDGEMHTKWCAVGNAPHWMTVDLGGEFNITEFVVHHAQAGGESASFNTREFKIQLSSDGQTWTDAVVVKDNDKGTSKHAIAKTKARYAKLIVEKPTQGGDTAARIYGFEVKGIPFQPAQ
;
A
#
# COMPACT_ATOMS: atom_id res chain seq x y z
N MET A 1 -7.59 41.15 49.53
CA MET A 1 -7.04 41.54 50.86
C MET A 1 -6.65 40.29 51.64
N LYS A 2 -5.41 40.27 52.19
CA LYS A 2 -4.81 39.37 53.22
C LYS A 2 -4.79 37.85 52.91
N ARG A 3 -3.66 37.27 52.48
CA ARG A 3 -2.42 36.82 53.18
C ARG A 3 -2.52 35.45 53.91
N TRP A 4 -1.87 34.45 53.28
CA TRP A 4 -0.86 33.50 53.82
C TRP A 4 -1.22 32.53 54.98
N LYS A 5 -1.27 31.22 54.64
CA LYS A 5 -0.37 30.08 54.99
C LYS A 5 0.04 29.86 56.49
N PRO A 6 0.64 28.70 56.87
CA PRO A 6 0.44 27.26 56.53
C PRO A 6 0.69 26.34 57.78
N THR A 7 1.14 25.09 57.56
CA THR A 7 1.86 24.09 58.43
C THR A 7 1.05 23.02 59.18
N MET A 8 1.52 21.78 59.40
CA MET A 8 2.44 20.81 58.78
C MET A 8 2.39 19.54 59.67
N LEU A 9 2.53 18.34 59.07
CA LEU A 9 3.28 17.14 59.55
C LEU A 9 2.89 16.48 60.91
N SER A 10 3.02 15.17 61.19
CA SER A 10 3.31 13.92 60.46
C SER A 10 3.31 12.74 61.46
N ARG A 11 3.22 11.49 60.94
CA ARG A 11 3.84 10.21 61.43
C ARG A 11 3.24 9.53 62.68
N SER A 12 2.54 8.39 62.53
CA SER A 12 3.04 6.99 62.53
C SER A 12 3.63 6.55 63.89
N THR A 13 3.32 5.43 64.55
CA THR A 13 2.96 4.07 64.08
C THR A 13 2.68 3.15 65.30
N LEU A 14 2.08 1.98 65.02
CA LEU A 14 2.27 0.65 65.66
C LEU A 14 1.18 0.03 66.59
N LYS A 15 0.35 -0.80 65.93
CA LYS A 15 0.15 -2.27 66.14
C LYS A 15 -0.58 -2.78 67.40
N ARG A 16 -1.77 -3.36 67.14
CA ARG A 16 -2.16 -4.82 67.21
C ARG A 16 -2.65 -5.20 68.61
N LYS A 17 -3.79 -5.87 68.86
CA LYS A 17 -4.67 -6.87 68.20
C LYS A 17 -5.90 -6.93 69.16
N ALA A 18 -7.12 -7.40 68.89
CA ALA A 18 -7.72 -8.24 67.88
C ALA A 18 -9.26 -8.18 68.06
N ALA A 19 -9.96 -8.55 66.97
CA ALA A 19 -11.23 -9.25 66.92
C ALA A 19 -12.43 -8.70 67.70
N LEU A 20 -13.45 -8.23 66.97
CA LEU A 20 -14.72 -8.96 66.79
C LEU A 20 -15.81 -8.04 66.18
N TYR A 21 -15.64 -7.54 64.95
CA TYR A 21 -16.73 -6.99 64.13
C TYR A 21 -16.30 -6.96 62.66
N LEU A 22 -16.51 -8.06 61.93
CA LEU A 22 -16.43 -8.10 60.47
C LEU A 22 -17.11 -9.36 59.95
N SER A 23 -18.43 -9.26 59.75
CA SER A 23 -19.19 -10.21 58.93
C SER A 23 -20.44 -9.51 58.42
N THR A 24 -20.28 -8.65 57.40
CA THR A 24 -21.31 -8.26 56.40
C THR A 24 -20.83 -7.23 55.37
N ALA A 25 -19.55 -6.85 55.35
CA ALA A 25 -18.96 -6.02 54.30
C ALA A 25 -17.60 -6.58 53.84
N LEU A 26 -17.62 -7.74 53.18
CA LEU A 26 -16.49 -8.30 52.41
C LEU A 26 -16.96 -9.51 51.59
N LEU A 27 -17.68 -9.23 50.49
CA LEU A 27 -17.88 -10.16 49.37
C LEU A 27 -18.30 -9.37 48.12
N ALA A 28 -17.51 -8.36 47.76
CA ALA A 28 -17.64 -7.61 46.49
C ALA A 28 -16.33 -6.93 46.04
N GLY A 29 -15.18 -7.32 46.59
CA GLY A 29 -13.89 -6.66 46.35
C GLY A 29 -12.72 -7.61 46.08
N ALA A 30 -13.01 -8.86 45.69
CA ALA A 30 -12.00 -9.85 45.35
C ALA A 30 -12.57 -10.84 44.32
N LEU A 31 -12.80 -10.35 43.09
CA LEU A 31 -12.96 -11.14 41.85
C LEU A 31 -13.00 -10.25 40.59
N VAL A 32 -12.33 -9.09 40.63
CA VAL A 32 -12.05 -8.28 39.43
C VAL A 32 -10.53 -8.17 39.30
N GLY A 33 -9.90 -9.32 39.12
CA GLY A 33 -8.56 -9.44 38.59
C GLY A 33 -8.71 -9.91 37.14
N PHE A 34 -8.15 -9.12 36.22
CA PHE A 34 -8.00 -9.44 34.79
C PHE A 34 -9.31 -9.67 34.00
N THR A 35 -10.05 -8.60 33.74
CA THR A 35 -10.69 -8.43 32.44
C THR A 35 -9.98 -7.27 31.77
N GLY A 36 -9.13 -7.59 30.79
CA GLY A 36 -8.17 -6.67 30.18
C GLY A 36 -8.81 -5.37 29.71
N ALA A 37 -8.31 -4.25 30.23
CA ALA A 37 -7.97 -3.18 29.31
C ALA A 37 -7.03 -3.84 28.29
N GLY A 38 -7.47 -3.95 27.04
CA GLY A 38 -6.65 -4.54 26.00
C GLY A 38 -5.29 -3.86 26.06
N GLU A 39 -4.25 -4.64 26.32
CA GLU A 39 -2.91 -4.23 25.92
C GLU A 39 -3.08 -3.87 24.43
N ALA A 40 -2.92 -2.60 24.12
CA ALA A 40 -2.81 -2.19 22.73
C ALA A 40 -1.68 -3.07 22.19
N GLN A 41 -2.00 -3.85 21.16
CA GLN A 41 -1.00 -4.55 20.38
C GLN A 41 -0.52 -3.52 19.37
N ALA A 42 0.80 -3.35 19.23
CA ALA A 42 1.40 -2.51 18.22
C ALA A 42 1.04 -3.02 16.83
N ALA A 43 -0.16 -2.65 16.36
CA ALA A 43 -0.65 -3.05 15.06
C ALA A 43 -0.13 -2.09 13.99
N GLN A 44 -0.03 -2.55 12.75
CA GLN A 44 0.16 -1.69 11.60
C GLN A 44 -0.95 -0.61 11.56
N PRO A 45 -0.62 0.69 11.51
CA PRO A 45 -1.62 1.73 11.32
C PRO A 45 -2.12 1.73 9.87
N HIS A 46 -3.42 1.97 9.71
CA HIS A 46 -4.08 1.99 8.40
C HIS A 46 -4.81 3.31 8.14
N SER A 47 -4.92 3.69 6.87
CA SER A 47 -5.75 4.81 6.43
C SER A 47 -7.20 4.60 6.85
N SER A 48 -7.84 5.69 7.27
CA SER A 48 -9.16 5.63 7.87
C SER A 48 -10.28 5.51 6.83
N TYR A 49 -11.31 4.77 7.20
CA TYR A 49 -12.57 4.64 6.47
C TYR A 49 -13.73 4.48 7.43
N TRP A 50 -14.92 4.92 7.03
CA TRP A 50 -16.10 4.94 7.90
C TRP A 50 -17.41 4.73 7.13
N TYR A 51 -18.45 4.39 7.87
CA TYR A 51 -19.84 4.61 7.47
C TYR A 51 -20.30 5.96 8.04
N PRO A 52 -21.37 6.58 7.49
CA PRO A 52 -21.88 7.85 7.99
C PRO A 52 -22.18 7.86 9.50
N ASN A 53 -22.61 6.74 10.08
CA ASN A 53 -22.87 6.64 11.52
C ASN A 53 -21.60 6.40 12.36
N THR A 54 -20.55 5.82 11.79
CA THR A 54 -19.33 5.51 12.56
C THR A 54 -18.38 6.70 12.61
N ILE A 55 -18.33 7.54 11.56
CA ILE A 55 -17.52 8.76 11.57
C ILE A 55 -17.97 9.76 12.66
N LEU A 56 -19.23 9.73 13.07
CA LEU A 56 -19.74 10.58 14.16
C LEU A 56 -19.00 10.35 15.49
N ASN A 57 -18.48 9.13 15.71
CA ASN A 57 -17.72 8.76 16.89
C ASN A 57 -16.20 8.96 16.71
N TRP A 58 -15.74 9.33 15.52
CA TRP A 58 -14.32 9.52 15.26
C TRP A 58 -13.82 10.76 15.99
N SER A 59 -12.67 10.64 16.64
CA SER A 59 -11.86 11.76 17.11
C SER A 59 -10.39 11.37 17.08
N PRO A 60 -9.48 12.33 16.83
CA PRO A 60 -8.04 12.07 16.89
C PRO A 60 -7.55 11.51 18.23
N GLN A 61 -8.28 11.78 19.32
CA GLN A 61 -7.89 11.36 20.67
C GLN A 61 -8.22 9.88 20.95
N THR A 62 -9.18 9.31 20.21
CA THR A 62 -9.67 7.95 20.42
C THR A 62 -9.25 6.98 19.33
N ASP A 63 -8.84 7.49 18.17
CA ASP A 63 -8.32 6.70 17.07
C ASP A 63 -6.78 6.58 17.19
N PRO A 64 -6.24 5.39 17.51
CA PRO A 64 -4.80 5.20 17.70
C PRO A 64 -4.00 5.32 16.39
N ASP A 65 -4.64 5.22 15.22
CA ASP A 65 -4.00 5.34 13.90
C ASP A 65 -4.02 6.78 13.39
N ALA A 66 -4.91 7.62 13.91
CA ALA A 66 -5.08 9.00 13.46
C ALA A 66 -3.77 9.82 13.43
N PRO A 67 -2.86 9.75 14.42
CA PRO A 67 -1.57 10.46 14.32
C PRO A 67 -0.69 10.01 13.15
N PHE A 68 -0.76 8.73 12.76
CA PHE A 68 0.01 8.16 11.65
C PHE A 68 -0.57 8.52 10.28
N ASN A 69 -1.89 8.76 10.22
CA ASN A 69 -2.63 9.15 9.02
C ASN A 69 -2.54 10.65 8.69
N ARG A 70 -1.89 11.45 9.53
CA ARG A 70 -1.68 12.87 9.26
C ARG A 70 -0.57 13.07 8.24
N SER A 71 -0.85 13.87 7.22
CA SER A 71 0.16 14.35 6.27
C SER A 71 1.24 15.16 7.00
N SER A 72 2.46 15.04 6.52
CA SER A 72 3.63 15.79 7.00
C SER A 72 4.07 16.90 6.04
N VAL A 73 3.41 17.02 4.88
CA VAL A 73 3.79 17.98 3.84
C VAL A 73 2.61 18.91 3.56
N PRO A 74 2.76 20.24 3.72
CA PRO A 74 1.75 21.20 3.27
C PRO A 74 1.67 21.24 1.74
N LEU A 75 0.50 21.59 1.19
CA LEU A 75 0.32 21.78 -0.25
C LEU A 75 1.26 22.87 -0.78
N GLU A 76 2.07 22.55 -1.80
CA GLU A 76 2.91 23.53 -2.49
C GLU A 76 2.06 24.41 -3.42
N GLU A 77 1.91 25.68 -3.05
CA GLU A 77 1.08 26.64 -3.79
C GLU A 77 1.81 27.27 -4.99
N LYS A 78 3.15 27.25 -5.03
CA LYS A 78 3.95 27.85 -6.11
C LYS A 78 4.11 26.89 -7.28
N ARG A 79 2.99 26.65 -7.97
CA ARG A 79 2.93 25.79 -9.16
C ARG A 79 2.67 26.60 -10.42
N VAL A 80 3.45 26.38 -11.47
CA VAL A 80 3.40 27.17 -12.71
C VAL A 80 3.47 26.31 -13.98
N GLN A 81 2.77 26.72 -15.03
CA GLN A 81 2.76 26.04 -16.34
C GLN A 81 3.95 26.39 -17.24
N GLY A 82 4.53 27.58 -17.13
CA GLY A 82 5.63 28.01 -18.00
C GLY A 82 5.32 27.93 -19.51
N ALA A 83 6.35 27.75 -20.34
CA ALA A 83 6.18 27.63 -21.79
C ALA A 83 5.68 26.23 -22.20
N LYS A 84 4.77 26.17 -23.18
CA LYS A 84 4.31 24.91 -23.75
C LYS A 84 5.42 24.21 -24.54
N VAL A 85 5.61 22.91 -24.31
CA VAL A 85 6.54 22.07 -25.11
C VAL A 85 5.83 21.36 -26.25
N ASN A 86 4.53 21.12 -26.11
CA ASN A 86 3.69 20.53 -27.15
C ASN A 86 2.87 21.62 -27.83
N PRO A 87 2.90 21.74 -29.17
CA PRO A 87 2.12 22.76 -29.87
C PRO A 87 0.60 22.58 -29.73
N ASN A 88 0.12 21.35 -29.50
CA ASN A 88 -1.31 21.01 -29.42
C ASN A 88 -1.91 21.26 -28.03
N ALA A 89 -1.08 21.20 -26.98
CA ALA A 89 -1.50 21.32 -25.60
C ALA A 89 -2.15 22.69 -25.30
N LYS A 90 -3.13 22.66 -24.39
CA LYS A 90 -4.01 23.77 -24.02
C LYS A 90 -3.74 24.17 -22.57
N VAL A 91 -3.84 25.47 -22.28
CA VAL A 91 -3.40 26.10 -21.03
C VAL A 91 -4.53 26.10 -19.99
N GLU A 92 -5.75 26.29 -20.45
CA GLU A 92 -6.93 26.51 -19.62
C GLU A 92 -7.58 25.26 -19.00
N PRO A 93 -7.68 24.09 -19.69
CA PRO A 93 -8.34 22.93 -19.11
C PRO A 93 -7.47 22.27 -18.05
N LYS A 94 -8.14 21.74 -17.03
CA LYS A 94 -7.52 21.04 -15.91
C LYS A 94 -7.70 19.52 -16.03
N VAL A 95 -6.97 18.77 -15.21
CA VAL A 95 -7.08 17.31 -15.08
C VAL A 95 -7.38 16.94 -13.62
N MET A 96 -8.44 16.18 -13.43
CA MET A 96 -8.77 15.55 -12.15
C MET A 96 -8.66 14.04 -12.29
N ALA A 97 -7.79 13.41 -11.51
CA ALA A 97 -7.58 11.96 -11.53
C ALA A 97 -8.35 11.30 -10.38
N LEU A 98 -9.28 10.38 -10.68
CA LEU A 98 -9.90 9.48 -9.71
C LEU A 98 -9.12 8.17 -9.69
N ALA A 99 -8.24 7.98 -8.70
CA ALA A 99 -7.34 6.83 -8.68
C ALA A 99 -7.44 6.02 -7.39
N SER A 100 -7.48 4.69 -7.53
CA SER A 100 -7.38 3.76 -6.41
C SER A 100 -5.92 3.65 -5.98
N MET A 101 -5.51 4.48 -5.02
CA MET A 101 -4.11 4.58 -4.58
C MET A 101 -3.62 3.35 -3.81
N TYR A 102 -4.55 2.55 -3.30
CA TYR A 102 -4.35 1.19 -2.81
C TYR A 102 -5.39 0.26 -3.43
N LYS A 103 -5.12 -1.05 -3.42
CA LYS A 103 -5.99 -2.05 -4.03
C LYS A 103 -7.35 -2.17 -3.34
N ASN A 104 -7.38 -2.00 -2.03
CA ASN A 104 -8.58 -2.13 -1.20
C ASN A 104 -8.76 -0.85 -0.37
N THR A 105 -10.00 -0.60 0.06
CA THR A 105 -10.32 0.51 0.98
C THR A 105 -9.74 0.23 2.37
N SER A 106 -9.96 -0.98 2.86
CA SER A 106 -9.47 -1.43 4.15
C SER A 106 -8.04 -1.98 4.03
N GLY A 107 -7.27 -1.87 5.11
CA GLY A 107 -5.92 -2.43 5.17
C GLY A 107 -4.87 -1.66 4.36
N ALA A 108 -5.18 -0.45 3.88
CA ALA A 108 -4.22 0.47 3.29
C ALA A 108 -3.28 1.01 4.38
N PRO A 109 -1.97 0.69 4.39
CA PRO A 109 -1.05 1.18 5.42
C PRO A 109 -0.93 2.70 5.40
N SER A 110 -0.86 3.35 6.57
CA SER A 110 -0.79 4.82 6.65
C SER A 110 0.44 5.42 5.97
N GLN A 111 1.57 4.71 6.03
CA GLN A 111 2.90 5.22 5.64
C GLN A 111 3.68 4.24 4.74
N GLY A 112 2.95 3.45 3.95
CA GLY A 112 3.58 2.47 3.05
C GLY A 112 3.88 1.10 3.68
N ASN A 113 4.68 0.27 2.99
CA ASN A 113 4.96 -1.12 3.37
C ASN A 113 6.30 -1.65 2.78
N ASP A 114 6.58 -2.93 3.02
CA ASP A 114 7.80 -3.63 2.60
C ASP A 114 7.71 -4.29 1.20
N ASN A 115 6.86 -3.79 0.30
CA ASN A 115 6.70 -4.32 -1.08
C ASN A 115 6.90 -3.22 -2.12
N MET A 116 7.90 -3.36 -2.99
CA MET A 116 8.24 -2.34 -3.99
C MET A 116 7.10 -2.10 -4.99
N HIS A 117 6.34 -3.13 -5.35
CA HIS A 117 5.32 -3.05 -6.38
C HIS A 117 3.99 -2.49 -5.84
N GLY A 118 4.00 -1.19 -5.55
CA GLY A 118 2.81 -0.38 -5.28
C GLY A 118 2.57 0.68 -6.37
N TYR A 119 1.40 1.32 -6.34
CA TYR A 119 1.08 2.40 -7.29
C TYR A 119 1.81 3.70 -6.93
N ALA A 120 3.09 3.76 -7.29
CA ALA A 120 3.97 4.92 -7.16
C ALA A 120 3.71 5.92 -8.31
N PHE A 121 2.51 6.52 -8.32
CA PHE A 121 2.12 7.50 -9.33
C PHE A 121 3.14 8.63 -9.45
N SER A 122 3.49 9.02 -10.69
CA SER A 122 4.63 9.89 -10.94
C SER A 122 4.38 11.03 -11.94
N TYR A 123 3.19 11.13 -12.54
CA TYR A 123 2.86 12.13 -13.58
C TYR A 123 2.10 13.36 -13.03
N TRP A 124 2.45 13.79 -11.82
CA TRP A 124 1.81 14.91 -11.13
C TRP A 124 1.78 16.21 -11.93
N GLN A 125 2.77 16.45 -12.80
CA GLN A 125 2.86 17.63 -13.65
C GLN A 125 1.67 17.82 -14.61
N TYR A 126 0.87 16.77 -14.85
CA TYR A 126 -0.32 16.83 -15.70
C TYR A 126 -1.64 16.73 -14.91
N VAL A 127 -1.57 16.71 -13.58
CA VAL A 127 -2.74 16.53 -12.70
C VAL A 127 -2.95 17.77 -11.85
N ASP A 128 -4.11 18.40 -11.96
CA ASP A 128 -4.48 19.55 -11.14
C ASP A 128 -5.09 19.15 -9.80
N SER A 129 -5.69 17.96 -9.71
CA SER A 129 -6.26 17.43 -8.47
C SER A 129 -6.37 15.90 -8.51
N LEU A 130 -6.22 15.27 -7.35
CA LEU A 130 -6.38 13.84 -7.16
C LEU A 130 -7.61 13.57 -6.28
N ILE A 131 -8.46 12.65 -6.69
CA ILE A 131 -9.45 12.03 -5.81
C ILE A 131 -8.92 10.65 -5.47
N MET A 132 -8.65 10.40 -4.18
CA MET A 132 -8.31 9.07 -3.72
C MET A 132 -9.58 8.21 -3.73
N TRP A 133 -9.71 7.43 -4.80
CA TRP A 133 -10.84 6.55 -5.02
C TRP A 133 -10.78 5.38 -4.04
N GLY A 134 -11.93 5.10 -3.41
CA GLY A 134 -12.11 4.06 -2.44
C GLY A 134 -13.54 4.08 -1.92
N GLY A 135 -13.87 3.09 -1.11
CA GLY A 135 -15.19 2.92 -0.52
C GLY A 135 -15.92 1.74 -1.13
N SER A 136 -16.56 0.94 -0.28
CA SER A 136 -17.39 -0.19 -0.68
C SER A 136 -18.44 -0.48 0.39
N ALA A 137 -19.54 -1.13 -0.01
CA ALA A 137 -20.61 -1.51 0.91
C ALA A 137 -20.15 -2.46 2.04
N GLY A 138 -19.01 -3.15 1.86
CA GLY A 138 -18.44 -4.09 2.82
C GLY A 138 -17.37 -3.49 3.74
N GLU A 139 -16.65 -2.46 3.29
CA GLU A 139 -15.52 -1.89 4.03
C GLU A 139 -15.88 -0.56 4.69
N GLY A 140 -16.58 0.33 3.99
CA GLY A 140 -16.89 1.69 4.45
C GLY A 140 -17.13 2.62 3.26
N LEU A 141 -17.87 3.71 3.47
CA LEU A 141 -18.37 4.59 2.42
C LEU A 141 -17.63 5.93 2.34
N ILE A 142 -17.03 6.34 3.46
CA ILE A 142 -16.28 7.58 3.59
C ILE A 142 -14.82 7.19 3.77
N VAL A 143 -13.95 7.62 2.87
CA VAL A 143 -12.54 7.23 2.84
C VAL A 143 -11.67 8.47 2.82
N SER A 144 -10.79 8.60 3.81
CA SER A 144 -9.77 9.66 3.78
C SER A 144 -8.59 9.25 2.89
N PRO A 145 -7.93 10.21 2.22
CA PRO A 145 -6.65 9.93 1.59
C PRO A 145 -5.62 9.46 2.64
N SER A 146 -4.74 8.54 2.25
CA SER A 146 -3.64 8.11 3.13
C SER A 146 -2.51 9.15 3.16
N ALA A 147 -1.79 9.25 4.29
CA ALA A 147 -0.74 10.25 4.48
C ALA A 147 0.33 10.22 3.38
N ASP A 148 0.73 9.04 2.94
CA ASP A 148 1.72 8.86 1.87
C ASP A 148 1.28 9.40 0.51
N VAL A 149 -0.02 9.36 0.22
CA VAL A 149 -0.61 9.94 -1.00
C VAL A 149 -0.69 11.45 -0.88
N ILE A 150 -1.18 11.96 0.25
CA ILE A 150 -1.27 13.40 0.51
C ILE A 150 0.12 14.02 0.38
N ASP A 151 1.13 13.45 1.08
CA ASP A 151 2.49 13.96 1.07
C ASP A 151 3.09 14.00 -0.35
N ALA A 152 2.91 12.96 -1.15
CA ALA A 152 3.43 12.92 -2.53
C ALA A 152 2.74 13.96 -3.43
N ALA A 153 1.42 14.07 -3.34
CA ALA A 153 0.64 15.01 -4.14
C ALA A 153 0.95 16.47 -3.75
N HIS A 154 1.00 16.76 -2.45
CA HIS A 154 1.26 18.09 -1.90
C HIS A 154 2.63 18.63 -2.28
N LYS A 155 3.68 17.82 -2.25
CA LYS A 155 5.01 18.21 -2.75
C LYS A 155 4.95 18.67 -4.21
N ASN A 156 4.11 18.03 -5.02
CA ASN A 156 3.93 18.36 -6.42
C ASN A 156 2.85 19.43 -6.65
N GLY A 157 2.34 20.07 -5.59
CA GLY A 157 1.31 21.11 -5.67
C GLY A 157 -0.03 20.60 -6.19
N VAL A 158 -0.38 19.36 -5.86
CA VAL A 158 -1.63 18.70 -6.28
C VAL A 158 -2.53 18.52 -5.03
N PRO A 159 -3.68 19.19 -4.94
CA PRO A 159 -4.64 18.91 -3.88
C PRO A 159 -5.24 17.51 -4.00
N VAL A 160 -5.52 16.88 -2.85
CA VAL A 160 -6.09 15.53 -2.74
C VAL A 160 -7.43 15.56 -2.02
N TYR A 161 -8.44 14.93 -2.62
CA TYR A 161 -9.77 14.82 -2.06
C TYR A 161 -10.05 13.39 -1.58
N GLY A 162 -10.68 13.28 -0.41
CA GLY A 162 -11.28 12.03 0.06
C GLY A 162 -12.53 11.68 -0.74
N THR A 163 -13.02 10.46 -0.56
CA THR A 163 -14.22 9.97 -1.26
C THR A 163 -15.36 9.71 -0.26
N VAL A 164 -16.54 10.22 -0.57
CA VAL A 164 -17.82 9.76 -0.02
C VAL A 164 -18.55 9.05 -1.15
N PHE A 165 -18.54 7.72 -1.10
CA PHE A 165 -19.16 6.87 -2.11
C PHE A 165 -20.39 6.15 -1.53
N LEU A 166 -21.55 6.47 -2.06
CA LEU A 166 -22.82 5.80 -1.77
C LEU A 166 -23.11 4.83 -2.92
N PRO A 167 -22.91 3.50 -2.75
CA PRO A 167 -22.87 2.56 -3.87
C PRO A 167 -24.23 2.33 -4.52
N GLN A 168 -24.22 1.87 -5.76
CA GLN A 168 -25.43 1.35 -6.41
C GLN A 168 -26.00 0.16 -5.61
N MET A 169 -27.32 -0.04 -5.67
CA MET A 169 -27.98 -1.17 -5.00
C MET A 169 -27.45 -2.53 -5.47
N GLU A 170 -27.08 -2.67 -6.75
CA GLU A 170 -26.51 -3.92 -7.28
C GLU A 170 -25.16 -4.28 -6.63
N HIS A 171 -24.46 -3.28 -6.07
CA HIS A 171 -23.19 -3.42 -5.36
C HIS A 171 -23.33 -3.35 -3.83
N GLY A 172 -24.55 -3.62 -3.32
CA GLY A 172 -24.84 -3.65 -1.89
C GLY A 172 -25.19 -2.29 -1.28
N GLY A 173 -25.38 -1.27 -2.11
CA GLY A 173 -25.86 0.06 -1.74
C GLY A 173 -27.19 0.03 -1.00
N LYS A 174 -27.36 0.96 -0.05
CA LYS A 174 -28.58 1.11 0.74
C LYS A 174 -28.93 2.59 0.83
N PHE A 175 -30.12 2.96 0.37
CA PHE A 175 -30.55 4.37 0.39
C PHE A 175 -30.63 4.94 1.82
N GLN A 176 -30.74 4.08 2.84
CA GLN A 176 -30.60 4.49 4.24
C GLN A 176 -29.25 5.19 4.51
N TRP A 177 -28.16 4.82 3.85
CA TRP A 177 -26.87 5.47 4.04
C TRP A 177 -26.84 6.90 3.50
N THR A 178 -27.63 7.20 2.47
CA THR A 178 -27.89 8.56 2.02
C THR A 178 -28.59 9.35 3.13
N HIS A 179 -29.61 8.78 3.76
CA HIS A 179 -30.28 9.42 4.90
C HIS A 179 -29.37 9.59 6.12
N ASP A 180 -28.49 8.62 6.37
CA ASP A 180 -27.52 8.68 7.46
C ASP A 180 -26.47 9.77 7.20
N LEU A 181 -25.99 9.93 5.96
CA LEU A 181 -25.12 11.03 5.54
C LEU A 181 -25.82 12.39 5.72
N LEU A 182 -27.10 12.46 5.34
CA LEU A 182 -27.93 13.65 5.38
C LEU A 182 -28.65 13.85 6.72
N GLN A 183 -28.20 13.23 7.80
CA GLN A 183 -28.71 13.53 9.14
C GLN A 183 -28.57 15.03 9.40
N GLN A 184 -29.59 15.64 10.01
CA GLN A 184 -29.62 17.08 10.25
C GLN A 184 -30.10 17.33 11.68
N ARG A 185 -29.36 18.16 12.42
CA ARG A 185 -29.73 18.60 13.76
C ARG A 185 -30.90 19.59 13.69
N PRO A 186 -31.65 19.82 14.78
CA PRO A 186 -32.75 20.79 14.80
C PRO A 186 -32.37 22.24 14.44
N ASP A 187 -31.09 22.59 14.55
CA ASP A 187 -30.55 23.91 14.17
C ASP A 187 -30.21 24.03 12.67
N GLY A 188 -30.46 22.98 11.88
CA GLY A 188 -30.20 22.93 10.44
C GLY A 188 -28.78 22.50 10.07
N THR A 189 -27.90 22.22 11.04
CA THR A 189 -26.53 21.75 10.78
C THR A 189 -26.46 20.25 10.48
N PHE A 190 -25.43 19.83 9.74
CA PHE A 190 -25.22 18.44 9.34
C PHE A 190 -24.01 17.84 10.08
N PRO A 191 -24.19 16.93 11.06
CA PRO A 191 -23.12 16.41 11.89
C PRO A 191 -22.07 15.61 11.10
N VAL A 192 -22.49 14.90 10.04
CA VAL A 192 -21.53 14.18 9.19
C VAL A 192 -20.69 15.17 8.39
N ALA A 193 -21.27 16.26 7.87
CA ALA A 193 -20.52 17.31 7.20
C ALA A 193 -19.47 17.97 8.13
N ASP A 194 -19.84 18.23 9.40
CA ASP A 194 -18.88 18.73 10.39
C ASP A 194 -17.68 17.79 10.53
N LYS A 195 -17.94 16.48 10.59
CA LYS A 195 -16.89 15.45 10.70
C LYS A 195 -16.04 15.33 9.44
N LEU A 196 -16.62 15.43 8.25
CA LEU A 196 -15.86 15.44 7.00
C LEU A 196 -14.83 16.59 6.99
N ILE A 197 -15.23 17.78 7.42
CA ILE A 197 -14.33 18.94 7.51
C ILE A 197 -13.32 18.80 8.66
N GLU A 198 -13.72 18.24 9.80
CA GLU A 198 -12.82 17.97 10.93
C GLU A 198 -11.70 16.99 10.54
N VAL A 199 -12.05 15.89 9.86
CA VAL A 199 -11.10 14.88 9.36
C VAL A 199 -10.15 15.51 8.34
N ALA A 200 -10.66 16.24 7.35
CA ALA A 200 -9.84 16.89 6.33
C ALA A 200 -8.83 17.89 6.93
N LYS A 201 -9.25 18.68 7.92
CA LYS A 201 -8.37 19.59 8.66
C LYS A 201 -7.30 18.87 9.47
N TYR A 202 -7.68 17.78 10.16
CA TYR A 202 -6.76 17.08 11.04
C TYR A 202 -5.72 16.26 10.28
N TYR A 203 -6.13 15.54 9.22
CA TYR A 203 -5.22 14.78 8.37
C TYR A 203 -4.48 15.64 7.36
N GLY A 204 -5.01 16.82 7.02
CA GLY A 204 -4.37 17.81 6.16
C GLY A 204 -4.56 17.51 4.67
N PHE A 205 -5.80 17.27 4.23
CA PHE A 205 -6.14 17.12 2.80
C PHE A 205 -7.28 18.06 2.39
N ASP A 206 -7.51 18.20 1.08
CA ASP A 206 -8.06 19.41 0.48
C ASP A 206 -9.54 19.30 0.13
N GLY A 207 -10.29 18.39 0.75
CA GLY A 207 -11.74 18.29 0.60
C GLY A 207 -12.24 16.94 0.13
N TRP A 208 -13.40 16.93 -0.53
CA TRP A 208 -14.21 15.73 -0.69
C TRP A 208 -14.88 15.61 -2.05
N PHE A 209 -14.79 14.42 -2.63
CA PHE A 209 -15.61 13.97 -3.74
C PHE A 209 -16.85 13.24 -3.22
N ILE A 210 -18.03 13.72 -3.62
CA ILE A 210 -19.32 13.15 -3.25
C ILE A 210 -19.91 12.44 -4.46
N ASN A 211 -19.99 11.12 -4.38
CA ASN A 211 -20.54 10.25 -5.40
C ASN A 211 -21.79 9.52 -4.88
N GLU A 212 -22.97 10.02 -5.26
CA GLU A 212 -24.25 9.42 -4.88
C GLU A 212 -24.85 8.59 -6.02
N GLU A 213 -24.56 7.29 -5.99
CA GLU A 213 -25.00 6.31 -6.98
C GLU A 213 -26.18 5.44 -6.50
N THR A 214 -26.65 5.68 -5.27
CA THR A 214 -27.71 4.87 -4.68
C THR A 214 -29.07 5.22 -5.28
N GLN A 215 -29.71 4.25 -5.92
CA GLN A 215 -31.04 4.44 -6.48
C GLN A 215 -32.11 4.62 -5.38
N GLY A 216 -33.25 5.21 -5.73
CA GLY A 216 -34.43 5.32 -4.84
C GLY A 216 -34.72 6.70 -4.26
N GLY A 217 -33.91 7.71 -4.59
CA GLY A 217 -34.11 9.08 -4.10
C GLY A 217 -35.36 9.78 -4.61
N THR A 218 -35.84 10.73 -3.81
CA THR A 218 -37.00 11.59 -4.10
C THR A 218 -36.59 13.06 -4.27
N PRO A 219 -37.47 13.95 -4.76
CA PRO A 219 -37.14 15.38 -4.85
C PRO A 219 -36.81 16.01 -3.50
N ALA A 220 -37.36 15.47 -2.40
CA ALA A 220 -37.04 15.92 -1.05
C ALA A 220 -35.62 15.54 -0.64
N ASP A 221 -35.18 14.32 -1.00
CA ASP A 221 -33.80 13.87 -0.76
C ASP A 221 -32.82 14.69 -1.61
N ALA A 222 -33.16 14.98 -2.87
CA ALA A 222 -32.37 15.85 -3.74
C ALA A 222 -32.16 17.25 -3.15
N LYS A 223 -33.23 17.86 -2.66
CA LYS A 223 -33.15 19.15 -1.97
C LYS A 223 -32.29 19.06 -0.70
N LYS A 224 -32.42 17.98 0.08
CA LYS A 224 -31.64 17.81 1.32
C LYS A 224 -30.15 17.60 1.04
N MET A 225 -29.79 16.88 -0.03
CA MET A 225 -28.40 16.77 -0.50
C MET A 225 -27.86 18.14 -0.94
N GLN A 226 -28.65 18.94 -1.65
CA GLN A 226 -28.26 20.30 -2.01
C GLN A 226 -27.98 21.17 -0.76
N GLU A 227 -28.83 21.07 0.26
CA GLU A 227 -28.65 21.76 1.55
C GLU A 227 -27.38 21.29 2.27
N PHE A 228 -27.09 19.99 2.25
CA PHE A 228 -25.86 19.40 2.79
C PHE A 228 -24.60 19.94 2.06
N LEU A 229 -24.60 19.96 0.73
CA LEU A 229 -23.49 20.50 -0.07
C LEU A 229 -23.29 22.00 0.19
N LYS A 230 -24.37 22.79 0.25
CA LYS A 230 -24.32 24.20 0.66
C LYS A 230 -23.77 24.39 2.06
N TYR A 231 -24.08 23.48 2.98
CA TYR A 231 -23.53 23.51 4.33
C TYR A 231 -22.03 23.22 4.31
N LEU A 232 -21.56 22.20 3.56
CA LEU A 232 -20.14 21.95 3.35
C LEU A 232 -19.43 23.19 2.79
N GLN A 233 -19.97 23.84 1.76
CA GLN A 233 -19.45 25.10 1.21
C GLN A 233 -19.33 26.22 2.26
N LYS A 234 -20.25 26.26 3.23
CA LYS A 234 -20.26 27.25 4.31
C LYS A 234 -19.18 26.97 5.37
N ILE A 235 -18.87 25.71 5.67
CA ILE A 235 -17.99 25.33 6.79
C ILE A 235 -16.58 24.89 6.39
N LYS A 236 -16.36 24.55 5.11
CA LYS A 236 -15.04 24.23 4.56
C LYS A 236 -14.08 25.42 4.69
N THR A 237 -12.78 25.14 4.67
CA THR A 237 -11.79 26.21 4.55
C THR A 237 -11.70 26.69 3.08
N PRO A 238 -11.16 27.89 2.80
CA PRO A 238 -11.03 28.38 1.44
C PRO A 238 -10.20 27.48 0.51
N GLU A 239 -9.29 26.70 1.07
CA GLU A 239 -8.38 25.80 0.36
C GLU A 239 -9.03 24.46 0.01
N MET A 240 -10.15 24.11 0.68
CA MET A 240 -10.85 22.87 0.42
C MET A 240 -11.81 22.99 -0.76
N ASP A 241 -11.97 21.92 -1.52
CA ASP A 241 -12.95 21.80 -2.60
C ASP A 241 -13.94 20.65 -2.37
N ILE A 242 -15.18 20.86 -2.81
CA ILE A 242 -16.24 19.85 -2.83
C ILE A 242 -16.57 19.52 -4.28
N VAL A 243 -16.33 18.28 -4.67
CA VAL A 243 -16.59 17.77 -6.02
C VAL A 243 -17.86 16.94 -6.01
N TRP A 244 -18.79 17.22 -6.92
CA TRP A 244 -20.02 16.45 -7.11
C TRP A 244 -19.93 15.56 -8.35
N TYR A 245 -20.38 14.30 -8.27
CA TYR A 245 -20.49 13.42 -9.44
C TYR A 245 -21.87 13.53 -10.12
N ASP A 246 -21.90 13.63 -11.45
CA ASP A 246 -23.11 13.70 -12.28
C ASP A 246 -23.95 12.41 -12.20
N SER A 247 -24.76 12.27 -11.14
CA SER A 247 -25.52 11.07 -10.78
C SER A 247 -26.96 11.39 -10.38
N MET A 248 -27.19 11.70 -9.10
CA MET A 248 -28.50 12.12 -8.59
C MET A 248 -28.95 13.42 -9.27
N ILE A 249 -30.19 13.44 -9.78
CA ILE A 249 -30.79 14.62 -10.41
C ILE A 249 -31.85 15.28 -9.51
N ASN A 250 -32.34 16.44 -9.95
CA ASN A 250 -33.23 17.30 -9.18
C ASN A 250 -34.59 16.68 -8.78
N ASP A 251 -35.03 15.62 -9.46
CA ASP A 251 -36.22 14.85 -9.08
C ASP A 251 -35.93 13.69 -8.12
N GLY A 252 -34.66 13.46 -7.73
CA GLY A 252 -34.24 12.49 -6.72
C GLY A 252 -33.54 11.23 -7.24
N PRO A 253 -34.00 10.57 -8.31
CA PRO A 253 -33.33 9.39 -8.84
C PRO A 253 -31.92 9.66 -9.37
N VAL A 254 -31.10 8.61 -9.39
CA VAL A 254 -29.81 8.59 -10.10
C VAL A 254 -30.08 8.46 -11.61
N ARG A 255 -29.71 9.50 -12.36
CA ARG A 255 -29.71 9.54 -13.82
C ARG A 255 -28.56 10.43 -14.29
N TRP A 256 -27.47 9.81 -14.67
CA TRP A 256 -26.32 10.53 -15.21
C TRP A 256 -26.66 11.24 -16.51
N GLN A 257 -26.25 12.50 -16.63
CA GLN A 257 -26.60 13.36 -17.76
C GLN A 257 -25.54 13.35 -18.87
N GLY A 258 -24.29 13.03 -18.53
CA GLY A 258 -23.15 13.20 -19.43
C GLY A 258 -22.95 14.67 -19.83
N ALA A 259 -23.46 15.61 -19.04
CA ALA A 259 -23.44 17.05 -19.29
C ALA A 259 -23.87 17.84 -18.05
N LEU A 260 -23.54 19.12 -17.99
CA LEU A 260 -24.22 20.06 -17.08
C LEU A 260 -25.51 20.56 -17.75
N ASN A 261 -26.67 20.40 -17.09
CA ASN A 261 -27.98 20.83 -17.60
C ASN A 261 -28.99 21.17 -16.48
N ASP A 262 -30.27 21.38 -16.83
CA ASP A 262 -31.34 21.73 -15.89
C ASP A 262 -31.66 20.63 -14.86
N LYS A 263 -31.21 19.40 -15.07
CA LYS A 263 -31.44 18.26 -14.17
C LYS A 263 -30.45 18.18 -13.03
N ASN A 264 -29.21 18.63 -13.22
CA ASN A 264 -28.14 18.51 -12.22
C ASN A 264 -27.54 19.86 -11.80
N SER A 265 -27.86 20.98 -12.48
CA SER A 265 -27.31 22.31 -12.16
C SER A 265 -27.52 22.75 -10.72
N MET A 266 -28.59 22.30 -10.07
CA MET A 266 -28.88 22.62 -8.68
C MET A 266 -27.79 22.13 -7.70
N PHE A 267 -27.03 21.10 -8.06
CA PHE A 267 -25.91 20.58 -7.26
C PHE A 267 -24.60 21.34 -7.50
N VAL A 268 -24.57 22.23 -8.49
CA VAL A 268 -23.39 23.03 -8.86
C VAL A 268 -23.54 24.47 -8.36
N GLN A 269 -24.69 25.09 -8.63
CA GLN A 269 -24.97 26.48 -8.31
C GLN A 269 -26.47 26.71 -8.08
N ASP A 270 -26.83 27.49 -7.06
CA ASP A 270 -28.20 27.94 -6.81
C ASP A 270 -28.25 29.47 -6.62
N GLY A 271 -28.66 30.18 -7.67
CA GLY A 271 -28.59 31.63 -7.72
C GLY A 271 -27.16 32.11 -7.48
N ALA A 272 -26.97 32.99 -6.49
CA ALA A 272 -25.65 33.47 -6.10
C ALA A 272 -24.86 32.50 -5.18
N GLN A 273 -25.50 31.43 -4.69
CA GLN A 273 -24.91 30.51 -3.73
C GLN A 273 -24.24 29.33 -4.47
N ARG A 274 -22.94 29.15 -4.23
CA ARG A 274 -22.20 27.96 -4.70
C ARG A 274 -22.68 26.72 -3.96
N VAL A 275 -22.84 25.61 -4.69
CA VAL A 275 -23.28 24.31 -4.12
C VAL A 275 -22.14 23.29 -4.16
N SER A 276 -21.43 23.18 -5.29
CA SER A 276 -20.17 22.43 -5.39
C SER A 276 -19.07 23.28 -6.04
N ASP A 277 -17.81 22.95 -5.73
CA ASP A 277 -16.66 23.57 -6.39
C ASP A 277 -16.48 23.04 -7.80
N HIS A 278 -16.67 21.74 -8.01
CA HIS A 278 -16.50 21.10 -9.31
C HIS A 278 -17.63 20.12 -9.60
N LEU A 279 -17.85 19.84 -10.89
CA LEU A 279 -18.72 18.76 -11.37
C LEU A 279 -17.87 17.74 -12.13
N PHE A 280 -17.83 16.50 -11.66
CA PHE A 280 -17.33 15.38 -12.44
C PHE A 280 -18.46 14.85 -13.31
N ILE A 281 -18.39 15.12 -14.62
CA ILE A 281 -19.39 14.72 -15.60
C ILE A 281 -19.19 13.24 -15.95
N ASP A 282 -20.29 12.50 -15.96
CA ASP A 282 -20.32 11.08 -16.30
C ASP A 282 -19.85 10.79 -17.74
N PHE A 283 -19.34 9.57 -17.96
CA PHE A 283 -18.70 9.10 -19.20
C PHE A 283 -19.57 9.18 -20.46
N ARG A 284 -20.90 9.28 -20.35
CA ARG A 284 -21.85 9.22 -21.48
C ARG A 284 -21.82 10.44 -22.41
N TRP A 285 -20.95 11.42 -22.18
CA TRP A 285 -20.74 12.55 -23.10
C TRP A 285 -20.17 12.14 -24.47
N GLN A 286 -19.58 10.94 -24.58
CA GLN A 286 -18.73 10.47 -25.68
C GLN A 286 -19.39 10.14 -27.04
N TYR A 287 -20.67 10.52 -27.25
CA TYR A 287 -21.45 10.44 -28.51
C TYR A 287 -22.27 9.15 -28.72
N GLN A 288 -23.55 9.30 -29.07
CA GLN A 288 -24.42 8.25 -29.60
C GLN A 288 -25.13 8.75 -30.88
N GLY A 289 -24.63 8.31 -32.04
CA GLY A 289 -25.37 8.20 -33.31
C GLY A 289 -25.92 9.43 -34.06
N SER A 290 -26.15 10.61 -33.45
CA SER A 290 -27.02 11.64 -34.05
C SER A 290 -26.44 13.05 -34.29
N GLY A 291 -25.16 13.31 -33.99
CA GLY A 291 -24.59 14.65 -34.22
C GLY A 291 -24.83 15.68 -33.12
N GLN A 292 -25.67 15.37 -32.13
CA GLN A 292 -25.97 16.26 -31.02
C GLN A 292 -25.68 15.54 -29.70
N THR A 293 -24.73 16.08 -28.93
CA THR A 293 -24.50 15.68 -27.53
C THR A 293 -24.88 16.86 -26.63
N PRO A 294 -25.64 16.64 -25.53
CA PRO A 294 -25.94 17.71 -24.57
C PRO A 294 -24.65 18.28 -23.95
N PHE A 295 -23.58 17.50 -23.93
CA PHE A 295 -22.27 17.89 -23.38
C PHE A 295 -21.74 19.21 -23.95
N LYS A 296 -21.87 19.44 -25.26
CA LYS A 296 -21.37 20.67 -25.91
C LYS A 296 -22.06 21.95 -25.44
N LYS A 297 -23.22 21.83 -24.78
CA LYS A 297 -23.94 22.97 -24.18
C LYS A 297 -23.54 23.23 -22.73
N SER A 298 -22.77 22.34 -22.10
CA SER A 298 -22.33 22.51 -20.70
C SER A 298 -21.61 23.85 -20.45
N PRO A 299 -20.76 24.37 -21.37
CA PRO A 299 -20.14 25.69 -21.18
C PRO A 299 -21.14 26.85 -21.13
N ASP A 300 -22.17 26.80 -21.98
CA ASP A 300 -23.22 27.83 -21.99
C ASP A 300 -24.03 27.80 -20.70
N VAL A 301 -24.34 26.60 -20.20
CA VAL A 301 -25.04 26.42 -18.91
C VAL A 301 -24.16 26.90 -17.76
N ALA A 302 -22.87 26.54 -17.73
CA ALA A 302 -21.93 27.01 -16.71
C ALA A 302 -21.87 28.55 -16.70
N LYS A 303 -21.75 29.17 -17.88
CA LYS A 303 -21.74 30.63 -18.02
C LYS A 303 -23.03 31.27 -17.52
N GLN A 304 -24.20 30.69 -17.81
CA GLN A 304 -25.50 31.16 -17.29
C GLN A 304 -25.58 31.09 -15.76
N LEU A 305 -24.91 30.11 -15.15
CA LEU A 305 -24.78 29.96 -13.70
C LEU A 305 -23.66 30.83 -13.09
N GLY A 306 -22.92 31.60 -13.89
CA GLY A 306 -21.76 32.38 -13.42
C GLY A 306 -20.54 31.52 -13.05
N ARG A 307 -20.42 30.33 -13.66
CA ARG A 307 -19.36 29.35 -13.43
C ARG A 307 -18.42 29.24 -14.63
N SER A 308 -17.19 28.78 -14.37
CA SER A 308 -16.25 28.46 -15.44
C SER A 308 -16.60 27.11 -16.06
N GLN A 309 -16.44 26.98 -17.38
CA GLN A 309 -16.54 25.68 -18.05
C GLN A 309 -15.42 24.71 -17.61
N TYR A 310 -14.34 25.23 -17.04
CA TYR A 310 -13.21 24.45 -16.53
C TYR A 310 -13.38 23.98 -15.08
N ASP A 311 -14.48 24.35 -14.42
CA ASP A 311 -14.93 23.72 -13.17
C ASP A 311 -15.67 22.38 -13.45
N LEU A 312 -15.88 22.06 -14.73
CA LEU A 312 -16.52 20.83 -15.19
C LEU A 312 -15.45 19.87 -15.69
N TYR A 313 -15.49 18.62 -15.26
CA TYR A 313 -14.51 17.60 -15.59
C TYR A 313 -15.20 16.47 -16.36
N ALA A 314 -14.99 16.43 -17.68
CA ALA A 314 -15.55 15.39 -18.55
C ALA A 314 -14.89 14.05 -18.25
N GLY A 315 -15.63 13.13 -17.62
CA GLY A 315 -15.12 11.84 -17.18
C GLY A 315 -14.75 10.93 -18.33
N VAL A 316 -13.60 10.27 -18.26
CA VAL A 316 -13.21 9.15 -19.12
C VAL A 316 -13.03 7.92 -18.25
N ASP A 317 -13.69 6.82 -18.62
CA ASP A 317 -13.47 5.52 -17.97
C ASP A 317 -12.29 4.82 -18.66
N VAL A 318 -11.21 4.64 -17.92
CA VAL A 318 -10.01 3.93 -18.38
C VAL A 318 -9.74 2.66 -17.55
N GLU A 319 -10.65 2.25 -16.67
CA GLU A 319 -10.43 1.16 -15.72
C GLU A 319 -10.08 -0.16 -16.41
N ALA A 320 -10.83 -0.51 -17.47
CA ALA A 320 -10.63 -1.77 -18.19
C ALA A 320 -9.59 -1.65 -19.31
N GLY A 321 -9.61 -0.52 -20.04
CA GLY A 321 -8.90 -0.37 -21.30
C GLY A 321 -7.64 0.49 -21.25
N GLY A 322 -7.45 1.31 -20.22
CA GLY A 322 -6.30 2.22 -20.14
C GLY A 322 -6.14 3.09 -21.38
N TYR A 323 -4.89 3.16 -21.87
CA TYR A 323 -4.57 3.83 -23.14
C TYR A 323 -5.08 3.09 -24.39
N GLN A 324 -5.65 1.89 -24.27
CA GLN A 324 -6.28 1.18 -25.39
C GLN A 324 -7.73 1.64 -25.61
N SER A 325 -8.28 2.40 -24.66
CA SER A 325 -9.62 2.98 -24.75
C SER A 325 -9.73 3.94 -25.94
N ARG A 326 -10.91 3.94 -26.58
CA ARG A 326 -11.23 4.88 -27.66
C ARG A 326 -12.19 5.93 -27.14
N LEU A 327 -11.72 7.17 -27.05
CA LEU A 327 -12.42 8.29 -26.44
C LEU A 327 -12.66 9.36 -27.51
N ASN A 328 -13.79 10.06 -27.45
CA ASN A 328 -14.10 11.10 -28.44
C ASN A 328 -13.34 12.40 -28.15
N TRP A 329 -12.02 12.33 -28.19
CA TRP A 329 -11.14 13.45 -27.90
C TRP A 329 -11.45 14.71 -28.72
N PRO A 330 -11.77 14.65 -30.03
CA PRO A 330 -12.12 15.85 -30.79
C PRO A 330 -13.37 16.58 -30.28
N VAL A 331 -14.24 15.93 -29.51
CA VAL A 331 -15.39 16.58 -28.87
C VAL A 331 -14.98 17.36 -27.61
N LEU A 332 -14.04 16.84 -26.82
CA LEU A 332 -13.56 17.51 -25.60
C LEU A 332 -12.45 18.53 -25.90
N PHE A 333 -11.44 18.08 -26.64
CA PHE A 333 -10.24 18.80 -27.04
C PHE A 333 -10.13 18.83 -28.57
N PRO A 334 -10.85 19.76 -29.24
CA PRO A 334 -10.71 19.94 -30.67
C PRO A 334 -9.30 20.45 -31.02
N ASP A 335 -8.66 19.85 -32.03
CA ASP A 335 -7.29 20.22 -32.46
C ASP A 335 -7.17 21.74 -32.68
N ASN A 336 -8.17 22.32 -33.37
CA ASN A 336 -8.34 23.75 -33.58
C ASN A 336 -9.60 24.25 -32.86
N GLY A 337 -9.46 24.70 -31.62
CA GLY A 337 -10.56 25.29 -30.86
C GLY A 337 -10.27 25.37 -29.38
N THR A 338 -11.24 25.92 -28.65
CA THR A 338 -11.23 25.97 -27.19
C THR A 338 -11.73 24.63 -26.65
N PRO A 339 -11.04 24.02 -25.67
CA PRO A 339 -11.53 22.86 -24.95
C PRO A 339 -12.93 23.10 -24.38
N VAL A 340 -13.82 22.12 -24.47
CA VAL A 340 -15.21 22.28 -24.00
C VAL A 340 -15.24 22.39 -22.47
N THR A 341 -14.50 21.52 -21.78
CA THR A 341 -14.39 21.49 -20.32
C THR A 341 -12.98 21.03 -19.91
N SER A 342 -12.76 20.86 -18.60
CA SER A 342 -11.61 20.10 -18.07
C SER A 342 -11.82 18.59 -18.24
N LEU A 343 -10.80 17.77 -17.96
CA LEU A 343 -10.78 16.32 -18.10
C LEU A 343 -10.83 15.61 -16.73
N GLY A 344 -11.80 14.74 -16.53
CA GLY A 344 -11.82 13.81 -15.40
C GLY A 344 -11.34 12.43 -15.84
N ILE A 345 -10.38 11.82 -15.17
CA ILE A 345 -9.85 10.48 -15.51
C ILE A 345 -10.26 9.50 -14.41
N TYR A 346 -11.18 8.60 -14.70
CA TYR A 346 -11.59 7.54 -13.78
C TYR A 346 -10.69 6.32 -13.97
N ARG A 347 -9.99 5.96 -12.89
CA ARG A 347 -9.11 4.79 -12.74
C ARG A 347 -7.83 4.79 -13.59
N PRO A 348 -7.01 5.87 -13.58
CA PRO A 348 -5.68 5.83 -14.21
C PRO A 348 -4.73 4.84 -13.51
N ASP A 349 -5.07 4.37 -12.30
CA ASP A 349 -4.42 3.23 -11.63
C ASP A 349 -4.52 1.92 -12.43
N TRP A 350 -5.28 1.89 -13.54
CA TRP A 350 -5.19 0.86 -14.57
C TRP A 350 -3.73 0.50 -14.90
N ALA A 351 -2.85 1.49 -15.09
CA ALA A 351 -1.46 1.24 -15.49
C ALA A 351 -0.73 0.32 -14.50
N PHE A 352 -1.06 0.43 -13.21
CA PHE A 352 -0.57 -0.44 -12.16
C PHE A 352 -1.34 -1.76 -12.12
N ASN A 353 -2.67 -1.73 -12.06
CA ASN A 353 -3.51 -2.92 -11.93
C ASN A 353 -3.38 -3.90 -13.11
N SER A 354 -3.04 -3.42 -14.30
CA SER A 354 -2.80 -4.24 -15.49
C SER A 354 -1.38 -4.79 -15.59
N SER A 355 -0.51 -4.46 -14.63
CA SER A 355 0.91 -4.81 -14.63
C SER A 355 1.24 -5.85 -13.58
N LYS A 356 2.29 -6.64 -13.82
CA LYS A 356 2.80 -7.62 -12.85
C LYS A 356 4.13 -7.22 -12.23
N THR A 357 4.82 -6.26 -12.84
CA THR A 357 6.11 -5.76 -12.38
C THR A 357 6.14 -4.24 -12.40
N ASN A 358 7.05 -3.65 -11.64
CA ASN A 358 7.21 -2.19 -11.60
C ASN A 358 7.62 -1.63 -12.97
N GLU A 359 8.45 -2.35 -13.73
CA GLU A 359 8.88 -1.93 -15.07
C GLU A 359 7.72 -1.87 -16.06
N GLN A 360 6.80 -2.86 -16.03
CA GLN A 360 5.59 -2.84 -16.84
C GLN A 360 4.67 -1.69 -16.44
N PHE A 361 4.52 -1.45 -15.14
CA PHE A 361 3.74 -0.33 -14.62
C PHE A 361 4.28 1.01 -15.15
N MET A 362 5.58 1.26 -15.00
CA MET A 362 6.20 2.51 -15.44
C MET A 362 6.10 2.71 -16.95
N GLU A 363 6.21 1.65 -17.74
CA GLU A 363 6.02 1.68 -19.19
C GLU A 363 4.57 2.04 -19.55
N ASN A 364 3.59 1.40 -18.92
CA ASN A 364 2.18 1.68 -19.15
C ASN A 364 1.82 3.10 -18.74
N GLU A 365 2.33 3.58 -17.60
CA GLU A 365 2.17 4.95 -17.12
C GLU A 365 2.77 5.93 -18.14
N HIS A 366 3.97 5.64 -18.66
CA HIS A 366 4.62 6.48 -19.66
C HIS A 366 3.81 6.63 -20.94
N ILE A 367 3.29 5.52 -21.49
CA ILE A 367 2.41 5.58 -22.67
C ILE A 367 1.10 6.29 -22.35
N PHE A 368 0.53 6.08 -21.16
CA PHE A 368 -0.72 6.72 -20.75
C PHE A 368 -0.60 8.24 -20.72
N TRP A 369 0.43 8.78 -20.06
CA TRP A 369 0.55 10.22 -19.86
C TRP A 369 1.23 10.94 -21.03
N VAL A 370 2.20 10.32 -21.69
CA VAL A 370 2.98 10.97 -22.76
C VAL A 370 2.52 10.56 -24.16
N GLY A 371 1.98 9.36 -24.30
CA GLY A 371 1.61 8.76 -25.59
C GLY A 371 2.70 7.81 -26.12
N GLN A 372 2.36 7.08 -27.19
CA GLN A 372 3.20 6.03 -27.79
C GLN A 372 4.60 6.50 -28.21
N GLY A 373 4.73 7.79 -28.59
CA GLY A 373 6.00 8.38 -28.99
C GLY A 373 6.99 8.62 -27.85
N LYS A 374 6.54 8.60 -26.59
CA LYS A 374 7.38 8.80 -25.38
C LYS A 374 8.23 10.08 -25.40
N ASP A 375 7.75 11.09 -26.12
CA ASP A 375 8.31 12.44 -26.17
C ASP A 375 7.12 13.41 -26.09
N PRO A 376 6.92 14.11 -24.96
CA PRO A 376 5.75 14.97 -24.76
C PRO A 376 5.71 16.16 -25.74
N SER A 377 6.83 16.51 -26.39
CA SER A 377 6.86 17.55 -27.42
C SER A 377 6.46 17.06 -28.82
N LYS A 378 6.40 15.74 -29.05
CA LYS A 378 6.21 15.10 -30.36
C LYS A 378 5.10 14.05 -30.34
N THR A 379 3.93 14.45 -29.88
CA THR A 379 2.72 13.60 -29.89
C THR A 379 1.97 13.68 -31.22
N GLN A 380 1.09 12.72 -31.49
CA GLN A 380 0.30 12.65 -32.73
C GLN A 380 -1.20 12.68 -32.42
N SER A 381 -1.97 13.50 -33.15
CA SER A 381 -3.43 13.43 -33.12
C SER A 381 -3.87 12.14 -33.81
N ASN A 382 -4.72 11.36 -33.14
CA ASN A 382 -5.13 10.03 -33.60
C ASN A 382 -6.66 9.85 -33.58
N GLY A 383 -7.41 10.93 -33.79
CA GLY A 383 -8.87 10.93 -33.72
C GLY A 383 -9.34 10.44 -32.34
N ASN A 384 -10.02 9.27 -32.31
CA ASN A 384 -10.53 8.70 -31.06
C ASN A 384 -9.51 7.80 -30.33
N ALA A 385 -8.37 7.47 -30.93
CA ALA A 385 -7.36 6.67 -30.25
C ALA A 385 -6.59 7.51 -29.23
N TRP A 386 -6.01 6.83 -28.24
CA TRP A 386 -5.21 7.48 -27.20
C TRP A 386 -3.99 8.19 -27.79
N ARG A 387 -3.75 9.42 -27.33
CA ARG A 387 -2.69 10.31 -27.81
C ARG A 387 -1.72 10.78 -26.72
N GLY A 388 -1.95 10.35 -25.49
CA GLY A 388 -1.23 10.83 -24.30
C GLY A 388 -1.85 12.11 -23.75
N ILE A 389 -1.88 12.24 -22.43
CA ILE A 389 -2.38 13.45 -21.76
C ILE A 389 -1.55 14.69 -22.14
N ALA A 390 -0.22 14.53 -22.28
CA ALA A 390 0.71 15.55 -22.74
C ALA A 390 0.41 16.11 -24.15
N HIS A 391 -0.47 15.47 -24.92
CA HIS A 391 -0.95 16.01 -26.19
C HIS A 391 -1.84 17.24 -26.00
N ASP A 392 -2.72 17.18 -24.99
CA ASP A 392 -3.80 18.14 -24.79
C ASP A 392 -3.56 19.06 -23.60
N ILE A 393 -2.77 18.63 -22.63
CA ILE A 393 -2.58 19.30 -21.33
C ILE A 393 -1.14 19.79 -21.22
N VAL A 394 -0.98 21.05 -20.81
CA VAL A 394 0.33 21.64 -20.53
C VAL A 394 0.86 21.10 -19.20
N ASP A 395 2.12 20.70 -19.19
CA ASP A 395 2.83 20.27 -17.98
C ASP A 395 3.14 21.46 -17.04
N GLU A 396 3.11 21.20 -15.74
CA GLU A 396 3.39 22.16 -14.67
C GLU A 396 4.64 21.80 -13.87
N THR A 397 5.13 22.76 -13.09
CA THR A 397 6.26 22.57 -12.19
C THR A 397 6.08 23.35 -10.90
N VAL A 398 6.60 22.78 -9.81
CA VAL A 398 6.76 23.44 -8.51
C VAL A 398 8.18 23.99 -8.30
N ILE A 399 9.08 23.78 -9.27
CA ILE A 399 10.48 24.20 -9.16
C ILE A 399 10.60 25.69 -9.51
N THR A 400 10.22 26.53 -8.54
CA THR A 400 10.12 28.00 -8.70
C THR A 400 11.13 28.78 -7.87
N ASP A 401 11.77 28.15 -6.88
CA ASP A 401 12.74 28.77 -5.98
C ASP A 401 14.16 28.19 -6.15
N THR A 402 15.16 28.87 -5.58
CA THR A 402 16.58 28.48 -5.65
C THR A 402 17.01 27.47 -4.56
N ASP A 403 16.09 26.67 -4.03
CA ASP A 403 16.39 25.63 -3.04
C ASP A 403 15.66 24.32 -3.41
N PHE A 404 16.15 23.68 -4.47
CA PHE A 404 15.56 22.46 -5.03
C PHE A 404 16.56 21.32 -4.99
N THR A 405 16.12 20.12 -4.60
CA THR A 405 16.90 18.88 -4.66
C THR A 405 15.98 17.71 -4.97
N THR A 406 16.40 16.85 -5.89
CA THR A 406 15.76 15.57 -6.20
C THR A 406 16.83 14.49 -6.33
N HIS A 407 16.55 13.33 -5.77
CA HIS A 407 17.35 12.12 -5.90
C HIS A 407 16.76 11.13 -6.89
N PHE A 408 15.69 11.55 -7.59
CA PHE A 408 14.89 10.69 -8.44
C PHE A 408 14.27 9.52 -7.67
N ASN A 409 13.99 9.71 -6.37
CA ASN A 409 13.31 8.72 -5.55
C ASN A 409 11.84 8.64 -5.99
N THR A 410 11.42 7.49 -6.51
CA THR A 410 10.05 7.30 -7.00
C THR A 410 9.05 6.97 -5.89
N GLY A 411 9.49 6.88 -4.63
CA GLY A 411 8.69 6.47 -3.48
C GLY A 411 8.66 4.95 -3.27
N ASN A 412 9.54 4.21 -3.94
CA ASN A 412 9.69 2.77 -3.81
C ASN A 412 11.09 2.31 -4.24
N GLY A 413 11.50 1.11 -3.84
CA GLY A 413 12.75 0.53 -4.29
C GLY A 413 12.99 -0.90 -3.83
N LYS A 414 13.96 -1.58 -4.46
CA LYS A 414 14.46 -2.90 -4.05
C LYS A 414 15.42 -2.84 -2.87
N MET A 415 15.96 -1.66 -2.64
CA MET A 415 16.95 -1.32 -1.64
C MET A 415 16.74 0.15 -1.23
N PHE A 416 17.39 0.57 -0.15
CA PHE A 416 17.45 1.98 0.23
C PHE A 416 18.91 2.40 0.41
N SER A 417 19.30 3.49 -0.22
CA SER A 417 20.62 4.11 -0.08
C SER A 417 20.56 5.42 0.70
N VAL A 418 21.61 5.69 1.46
CA VAL A 418 21.90 7.00 2.06
C VAL A 418 23.31 7.39 1.65
N HIS A 419 23.45 8.52 0.94
CA HIS A 419 24.71 9.03 0.40
C HIS A 419 25.53 7.99 -0.39
N GLY A 420 24.86 7.19 -1.22
CA GLY A 420 25.45 6.16 -2.08
C GLY A 420 25.75 4.84 -1.36
N GLN A 421 25.57 4.77 -0.04
CA GLN A 421 25.69 3.54 0.72
C GLN A 421 24.32 2.86 0.86
N GLN A 422 24.22 1.60 0.42
CA GLN A 422 23.04 0.79 0.67
C GLN A 422 22.91 0.51 2.18
N VAL A 423 21.82 0.98 2.79
CA VAL A 423 21.49 0.79 4.22
C VAL A 423 20.36 -0.22 4.43
N ARG A 424 19.66 -0.59 3.35
CA ARG A 424 18.61 -1.60 3.32
C ARG A 424 18.71 -2.41 2.03
N ASP A 425 18.62 -3.72 2.12
CA ASP A 425 18.74 -4.68 1.01
C ASP A 425 17.43 -5.43 0.67
N ARG A 426 16.32 -4.94 1.22
CA ARG A 426 14.96 -5.47 1.00
C ARG A 426 14.04 -4.38 0.45
N GLU A 427 12.99 -4.83 -0.23
CA GLU A 427 12.00 -3.97 -0.86
C GLU A 427 11.30 -3.01 0.12
N TRP A 428 10.82 -1.89 -0.41
CA TRP A 428 10.03 -0.92 0.32
C TRP A 428 9.19 -0.06 -0.63
N PHE A 429 8.10 0.48 -0.11
CA PHE A 429 7.21 1.43 -0.76
C PHE A 429 6.71 2.44 0.27
N ASN A 430 7.04 3.72 0.08
CA ASN A 430 6.51 4.85 0.85
C ASN A 430 6.52 6.11 -0.02
N ARG A 431 5.33 6.54 -0.48
CA ARG A 431 5.16 7.71 -1.34
C ARG A 431 5.45 9.04 -0.62
N SER A 432 5.39 9.09 0.71
CA SER A 432 5.89 10.26 1.46
C SER A 432 7.36 10.54 1.21
N LEU A 433 8.15 9.60 0.67
CA LEU A 433 9.56 9.78 0.32
C LEU A 433 9.79 10.05 -1.17
N GLN A 434 8.72 10.12 -1.97
CA GLN A 434 8.82 10.44 -3.40
C GLN A 434 9.33 11.88 -3.59
N ASP A 435 10.27 12.04 -4.51
CA ASP A 435 10.79 13.33 -4.94
C ASP A 435 9.93 13.94 -6.05
N ILE A 436 10.19 15.21 -6.37
CA ILE A 436 9.76 15.78 -7.65
C ILE A 436 10.57 15.09 -8.76
N LEU A 437 9.86 14.40 -9.65
CA LEU A 437 10.43 13.64 -10.77
C LEU A 437 10.47 14.49 -12.05
N PRO A 438 11.25 14.09 -13.09
CA PRO A 438 11.39 14.87 -14.32
C PRO A 438 10.06 15.25 -14.95
N THR A 439 9.89 16.55 -15.24
CA THR A 439 8.72 17.08 -15.94
C THR A 439 8.54 16.40 -17.30
N TRP A 440 9.63 16.14 -18.03
CA TRP A 440 9.57 15.53 -19.35
C TRP A 440 10.22 14.15 -19.38
N ARG A 441 9.45 13.17 -19.84
CA ARG A 441 9.87 11.77 -20.02
C ARG A 441 9.51 11.32 -21.44
N TRP A 442 10.46 11.15 -22.37
CA TRP A 442 11.80 11.77 -22.37
C TRP A 442 12.01 12.65 -23.60
N MET A 443 12.18 13.96 -23.36
CA MET A 443 12.55 14.92 -24.40
C MET A 443 14.07 14.90 -24.62
N LYS A 444 14.50 14.66 -25.85
CA LYS A 444 15.92 14.56 -26.21
C LYS A 444 16.25 15.34 -27.48
N ASP A 445 17.40 16.02 -27.45
CA ASP A 445 18.07 16.51 -28.66
C ASP A 445 19.33 15.65 -28.91
N GLU A 446 19.34 14.93 -30.02
CA GLU A 446 20.41 13.98 -30.36
C GLU A 446 21.27 14.53 -31.50
N GLN A 447 22.59 14.57 -31.31
CA GLN A 447 23.58 14.99 -32.29
C GLN A 447 24.64 13.91 -32.43
N GLY A 448 24.49 13.01 -33.41
CA GLY A 448 25.51 12.00 -33.75
C GLY A 448 25.66 10.85 -32.74
N GLN A 449 24.91 10.84 -31.64
CA GLN A 449 24.87 9.74 -30.67
C GLN A 449 23.47 9.62 -30.04
N LYS A 450 23.22 8.49 -29.36
CA LYS A 450 21.93 8.18 -28.73
C LYS A 450 22.14 7.75 -27.28
N ILE A 451 21.51 8.49 -26.39
CA ILE A 451 21.45 8.20 -24.95
C ILE A 451 19.98 8.11 -24.57
N ASP A 452 19.59 7.00 -23.98
CA ASP A 452 18.26 6.77 -23.43
C ASP A 452 18.24 7.06 -21.93
N ALA A 453 17.05 7.37 -21.42
CA ALA A 453 16.81 7.67 -20.02
C ALA A 453 15.81 6.68 -19.42
N ALA A 454 16.07 6.20 -18.20
CA ALA A 454 15.18 5.34 -17.44
C ALA A 454 15.51 5.42 -15.95
N PHE A 455 14.55 5.14 -15.07
CA PHE A 455 14.86 4.96 -13.66
C PHE A 455 15.63 3.65 -13.45
N ASP A 456 16.57 3.65 -12.50
CA ASP A 456 17.30 2.45 -12.08
C ASP A 456 17.09 2.20 -10.58
N PHE A 457 16.60 1.01 -10.25
CA PHE A 457 16.27 0.57 -8.90
C PHE A 457 17.37 -0.26 -8.23
N ASN A 458 18.47 -0.51 -8.94
CA ASN A 458 19.60 -1.26 -8.42
C ASN A 458 20.73 -0.33 -7.96
N LYS A 459 20.60 0.97 -8.21
CA LYS A 459 21.61 1.97 -7.88
C LYS A 459 20.94 3.30 -7.56
N ALA A 460 21.23 3.85 -6.39
CA ALA A 460 20.69 5.12 -5.92
C ALA A 460 21.73 5.82 -5.05
N TYR A 461 21.76 7.15 -5.10
CA TYR A 461 22.54 7.94 -4.16
C TYR A 461 21.77 8.17 -2.85
N TYR A 462 20.46 8.41 -2.95
CA TYR A 462 19.58 8.50 -1.79
C TYR A 462 18.23 7.89 -2.16
N GLY A 463 17.59 7.15 -1.25
CA GLY A 463 16.32 6.48 -1.53
C GLY A 463 16.49 5.19 -2.33
N GLY A 464 15.51 4.89 -3.19
CA GLY A 464 15.37 3.57 -3.83
C GLY A 464 15.67 3.54 -5.33
N SER A 465 15.94 4.69 -5.93
CA SER A 465 16.14 4.83 -7.38
C SER A 465 17.10 5.96 -7.74
N SER A 466 17.65 5.89 -8.94
CA SER A 466 18.35 6.98 -9.62
C SER A 466 17.83 7.13 -11.06
N LEU A 467 18.27 8.17 -11.77
CA LEU A 467 18.02 8.31 -13.21
C LEU A 467 19.23 7.81 -14.01
N LYS A 468 19.07 6.70 -14.72
CA LYS A 468 20.09 6.15 -15.62
C LYS A 468 19.98 6.76 -17.01
N LEU A 469 21.12 7.27 -17.48
CA LEU A 469 21.39 7.63 -18.86
C LEU A 469 22.30 6.58 -19.48
N SER A 470 21.85 5.89 -20.52
CA SER A 470 22.60 4.77 -21.12
C SER A 470 22.52 4.75 -22.64
N GLY A 471 23.60 4.35 -23.30
CA GLY A 471 23.62 4.22 -24.75
C GLY A 471 25.02 4.29 -25.33
N GLN A 472 25.14 4.94 -26.48
CA GLN A 472 26.39 5.07 -27.20
C GLN A 472 26.94 6.49 -27.10
N THR A 473 28.25 6.63 -26.97
CA THR A 473 28.96 7.91 -27.10
C THR A 473 29.87 7.86 -28.32
N ALA A 474 30.09 9.01 -28.96
CA ALA A 474 31.02 9.16 -30.06
C ALA A 474 31.77 10.50 -29.96
N PRO A 475 33.04 10.59 -30.40
CA PRO A 475 33.79 11.85 -30.35
C PRO A 475 33.07 12.97 -31.11
N GLY A 476 32.81 14.09 -30.43
CA GLY A 476 32.14 15.27 -31.01
C GLY A 476 30.62 15.14 -31.15
N ALA A 477 30.04 14.01 -30.73
CA ALA A 477 28.60 13.82 -30.65
C ALA A 477 28.06 14.25 -29.26
N SER A 478 26.77 14.51 -29.17
CA SER A 478 26.11 14.78 -27.88
C SER A 478 24.65 14.34 -27.86
N THR A 479 24.13 14.08 -26.65
CA THR A 479 22.69 13.97 -26.41
C THR A 479 22.35 14.89 -25.25
N ASN A 480 21.39 15.78 -25.47
CA ASN A 480 20.84 16.66 -24.44
C ASN A 480 19.49 16.10 -23.97
N VAL A 481 19.43 15.60 -22.74
CA VAL A 481 18.20 15.06 -22.14
C VAL A 481 17.54 16.14 -21.30
N LYS A 482 16.40 16.67 -21.77
CA LYS A 482 15.65 17.75 -21.10
C LYS A 482 14.82 17.13 -19.98
N LEU A 483 15.04 17.58 -18.74
CA LEU A 483 14.47 16.91 -17.56
C LEU A 483 13.39 17.76 -16.91
N TYR A 484 13.70 19.00 -16.55
CA TYR A 484 12.85 19.81 -15.68
C TYR A 484 12.45 21.12 -16.33
N LYS A 485 11.15 21.38 -16.31
CA LYS A 485 10.60 22.73 -16.38
C LYS A 485 10.83 23.42 -15.04
N THR A 486 11.21 24.67 -15.07
CA THR A 486 11.48 25.48 -13.87
C THR A 486 10.90 26.89 -14.04
N ASP A 487 10.89 27.68 -12.97
CA ASP A 487 10.69 29.15 -13.03
C ASP A 487 11.59 29.84 -12.01
N VAL A 488 12.87 29.46 -11.99
CA VAL A 488 13.80 29.81 -10.91
C VAL A 488 14.49 31.14 -11.19
N PRO A 489 14.34 32.17 -10.33
CA PRO A 489 15.07 33.43 -10.46
C PRO A 489 16.54 33.23 -10.08
N VAL A 490 17.45 33.52 -10.99
CA VAL A 490 18.89 33.28 -10.79
C VAL A 490 19.62 34.52 -10.28
N THR A 491 20.49 34.31 -9.30
CA THR A 491 21.42 35.33 -8.77
C THR A 491 22.87 34.98 -9.14
N LYS A 492 23.82 35.82 -8.74
CA LYS A 492 25.26 35.54 -8.92
C LYS A 492 25.79 34.41 -8.03
N SER A 493 25.04 34.02 -7.00
CA SER A 493 25.41 32.95 -6.06
C SER A 493 24.64 31.65 -6.28
N THR A 494 23.71 31.63 -7.25
CA THR A 494 23.01 30.42 -7.64
C THR A 494 23.95 29.48 -8.39
N VAL A 495 23.96 28.23 -7.97
CA VAL A 495 24.63 27.13 -8.64
C VAL A 495 23.66 25.99 -8.87
N MET A 496 24.03 25.12 -9.80
CA MET A 496 23.44 23.80 -9.94
C MET A 496 24.49 22.75 -9.59
N SER A 497 24.09 21.65 -8.96
CA SER A 497 24.94 20.48 -8.77
C SER A 497 24.25 19.21 -9.20
N ILE A 498 25.00 18.29 -9.79
CA ILE A 498 24.54 16.91 -10.03
C ILE A 498 25.53 15.95 -9.38
N THR A 499 25.01 14.89 -8.76
CA THR A 499 25.82 13.79 -8.22
C THR A 499 25.57 12.55 -9.08
N TYR A 500 26.62 11.96 -9.64
CA TYR A 500 26.50 10.86 -10.59
C TYR A 500 27.61 9.82 -10.46
N GLN A 501 27.32 8.61 -10.95
CA GLN A 501 28.29 7.54 -11.12
C GLN A 501 28.23 7.02 -12.56
N THR A 502 29.38 6.80 -13.18
CA THR A 502 29.48 6.28 -14.56
C THR A 502 30.44 5.10 -14.63
N ASN A 503 30.18 4.17 -15.54
CA ASN A 503 31.07 3.05 -15.80
C ASN A 503 32.33 3.46 -16.57
N GLN A 504 32.32 4.59 -17.29
CA GLN A 504 33.41 5.03 -18.17
C GLN A 504 33.53 6.57 -18.21
N ALA A 505 34.15 7.14 -17.17
CA ALA A 505 34.25 8.60 -17.01
C ALA A 505 35.00 9.33 -18.16
N GLU A 506 35.94 8.65 -18.82
CA GLU A 506 36.69 9.22 -19.96
C GLU A 506 35.91 9.23 -21.28
N ALA A 507 34.77 8.52 -21.34
CA ALA A 507 34.00 8.36 -22.56
C ALA A 507 33.22 9.62 -22.97
N ALA A 508 32.80 10.43 -21.99
CA ALA A 508 31.99 11.61 -22.21
C ALA A 508 32.17 12.66 -21.10
N ASP A 509 31.97 13.92 -21.45
CA ASP A 509 31.76 14.99 -20.47
C ASP A 509 30.28 15.08 -20.10
N VAL A 510 30.01 15.42 -18.84
CA VAL A 510 28.65 15.59 -18.30
C VAL A 510 28.44 17.08 -18.04
N ASN A 511 27.65 17.71 -18.91
CA ASN A 511 27.32 19.13 -18.85
C ASN A 511 25.84 19.32 -18.47
N ILE A 512 25.44 20.56 -18.21
CA ILE A 512 24.03 20.94 -18.11
C ILE A 512 23.65 21.85 -19.27
N GLY A 513 22.39 21.82 -19.69
CA GLY A 513 21.82 22.83 -20.56
C GLY A 513 20.84 23.70 -19.77
N VAL A 514 20.89 25.01 -20.01
CA VAL A 514 20.07 26.01 -19.32
C VAL A 514 19.33 26.84 -20.37
N ALA A 515 18.00 26.94 -20.24
CA ALA A 515 17.20 27.88 -21.02
C ALA A 515 16.52 28.90 -20.09
N VAL A 516 16.37 30.12 -20.57
CA VAL A 516 15.85 31.26 -19.79
C VAL A 516 14.54 31.77 -20.36
N GLU A 517 13.83 32.55 -19.55
CA GLU A 517 12.63 33.27 -20.00
C GLU A 517 12.89 34.08 -21.29
N GLY A 518 11.90 34.09 -22.19
CA GLY A 518 12.02 34.70 -23.52
C GLY A 518 12.70 33.84 -24.58
N ALA A 519 13.46 32.80 -24.19
CA ALA A 519 14.13 31.87 -25.11
C ALA A 519 14.09 30.41 -24.58
N PRO A 520 12.90 29.84 -24.29
CA PRO A 520 12.75 28.55 -23.59
C PRO A 520 13.26 27.33 -24.38
N ASN A 521 13.52 27.48 -25.67
CA ASN A 521 14.04 26.42 -26.54
C ASN A 521 15.54 26.54 -26.84
N ASP A 522 16.18 27.66 -26.45
CA ASP A 522 17.58 27.94 -26.75
C ASP A 522 18.45 27.58 -25.54
N TYR A 523 18.97 26.34 -25.54
CA TYR A 523 19.77 25.83 -24.43
C TYR A 523 21.22 26.29 -24.53
N VAL A 524 21.69 27.00 -23.50
CA VAL A 524 23.10 27.31 -23.30
C VAL A 524 23.74 26.18 -22.52
N ILE A 525 24.79 25.56 -23.08
CA ILE A 525 25.52 24.49 -22.42
C ILE A 525 26.52 25.08 -21.41
N VAL A 526 26.42 24.64 -20.15
CA VAL A 526 27.30 25.03 -19.06
C VAL A 526 28.14 23.83 -18.65
N LYS A 527 29.46 24.01 -18.67
CA LYS A 527 30.44 23.00 -18.24
C LYS A 527 30.63 23.05 -16.73
N PRO A 528 31.02 21.94 -16.08
CA PRO A 528 31.24 21.94 -14.64
C PRO A 528 32.42 22.85 -14.29
N LYS A 529 32.23 23.70 -13.28
CA LYS A 529 33.29 24.57 -12.73
C LYS A 529 34.30 23.78 -11.92
N HIS A 530 33.83 22.78 -11.17
CA HIS A 530 34.65 21.83 -10.45
C HIS A 530 33.89 20.51 -10.26
N THR A 531 34.64 19.44 -10.03
CA THR A 531 34.11 18.12 -9.67
C THR A 531 34.82 17.62 -8.41
N GLN A 532 34.11 16.84 -7.60
CA GLN A 532 34.66 16.22 -6.39
C GLN A 532 34.07 14.83 -6.17
N LYS A 533 34.79 13.97 -5.43
CA LYS A 533 34.24 12.69 -4.99
C LYS A 533 33.14 12.90 -3.96
N ALA A 534 32.07 12.13 -4.06
CA ALA A 534 30.89 12.24 -3.22
C ALA A 534 30.42 10.87 -2.71
N GLY A 535 29.56 10.91 -1.70
CA GLY A 535 29.02 9.71 -1.04
C GLY A 535 29.96 9.10 -0.01
N THR A 536 29.43 8.20 0.81
CA THR A 536 30.15 7.58 1.93
C THR A 536 31.40 6.82 1.45
N ALA A 537 31.31 6.10 0.32
CA ALA A 537 32.42 5.36 -0.27
C ALA A 537 33.28 6.19 -1.24
N LYS A 538 32.96 7.48 -1.47
CA LYS A 538 33.67 8.37 -2.41
C LYS A 538 33.74 7.84 -3.85
N ASP A 539 32.77 7.03 -4.25
CA ASP A 539 32.64 6.38 -5.55
C ASP A 539 31.64 7.09 -6.50
N TRP A 540 30.91 8.09 -5.99
CA TRP A 540 30.15 9.04 -6.78
C TRP A 540 30.98 10.29 -7.10
N THR A 541 30.57 11.03 -8.11
CA THR A 541 31.16 12.32 -8.50
C THR A 541 30.09 13.39 -8.40
N GLN A 542 30.33 14.44 -7.63
CA GLN A 542 29.51 15.65 -7.63
C GLN A 542 30.16 16.70 -8.54
N ALA A 543 29.40 17.21 -9.50
CA ALA A 543 29.80 18.28 -10.40
C ALA A 543 28.97 19.53 -10.11
N THR A 544 29.62 20.68 -10.02
CA THR A 544 28.99 21.98 -9.72
C THR A 544 29.12 22.93 -10.90
N TYR A 545 28.01 23.59 -11.26
CA TYR A 545 27.86 24.48 -12.40
C TYR A 545 27.45 25.87 -11.91
N ASP A 546 28.17 26.90 -12.37
CA ASP A 546 27.94 28.29 -11.98
C ASP A 546 26.86 28.92 -12.88
N LEU A 547 25.79 29.46 -12.31
CA LEU A 547 24.70 30.07 -13.08
C LEU A 547 24.79 31.60 -13.12
N LYS A 548 25.87 32.20 -12.63
CA LYS A 548 26.03 33.68 -12.57
C LYS A 548 25.82 34.42 -13.89
N ASP A 549 26.07 33.77 -15.03
CA ASP A 549 25.92 34.37 -16.36
C ASP A 549 24.44 34.56 -16.74
N PHE A 550 23.53 33.91 -16.00
CA PHE A 550 22.08 34.07 -16.09
C PHE A 550 21.51 34.94 -14.96
N ALA A 551 22.35 35.56 -14.13
CA ALA A 551 21.90 36.38 -13.00
C ALA A 551 20.96 37.52 -13.46
N GLY A 552 19.83 37.65 -12.77
CA GLY A 552 18.77 38.62 -13.12
C GLY A 552 17.77 38.13 -14.16
N LYS A 553 17.89 36.88 -14.62
CA LYS A 553 16.89 36.19 -15.46
C LYS A 553 16.25 35.04 -14.70
N LYS A 554 15.09 34.59 -15.17
CA LYS A 554 14.53 33.30 -14.76
C LYS A 554 15.02 32.16 -15.64
N VAL A 555 15.49 31.08 -15.02
CA VAL A 555 15.74 29.80 -15.70
C VAL A 555 14.44 29.03 -15.76
N VAL A 556 14.02 28.68 -16.97
CA VAL A 556 12.70 28.07 -17.25
C VAL A 556 12.79 26.60 -17.69
N SER A 557 14.00 26.14 -18.00
CA SER A 557 14.25 24.74 -18.33
C SER A 557 15.69 24.34 -18.03
N MET A 558 15.86 23.10 -17.58
CA MET A 558 17.16 22.48 -17.35
C MET A 558 17.26 21.08 -17.95
N SER A 559 18.45 20.77 -18.47
CA SER A 559 18.78 19.49 -19.09
C SER A 559 20.14 18.97 -18.64
N VAL A 560 20.37 17.67 -18.83
CA VAL A 560 21.69 17.05 -18.67
C VAL A 560 22.18 16.63 -20.05
N GLN A 561 23.39 17.06 -20.41
CA GLN A 561 24.02 16.71 -21.67
C GLN A 561 25.17 15.73 -21.45
N VAL A 562 25.14 14.61 -22.18
CA VAL A 562 26.28 13.71 -22.34
C VAL A 562 26.98 14.10 -23.64
N ALA A 563 28.22 14.59 -23.57
CA ALA A 563 29.02 14.98 -24.72
C ALA A 563 30.16 13.99 -24.96
N GLY A 564 30.08 13.21 -26.03
CA GLY A 564 31.00 12.11 -26.30
C GLY A 564 32.43 12.58 -26.63
N LYS A 565 33.40 11.96 -25.96
CA LYS A 565 34.85 12.11 -26.18
C LYS A 565 35.45 10.88 -26.85
N GLN A 566 34.88 9.70 -26.59
CA GLN A 566 35.34 8.42 -27.12
C GLN A 566 34.17 7.61 -27.64
N GLN A 567 34.46 6.70 -28.57
CA GLN A 567 33.47 5.74 -29.06
C GLN A 567 33.28 4.64 -28.00
N VAL A 568 32.10 4.60 -27.39
CA VAL A 568 31.71 3.58 -26.40
C VAL A 568 30.28 3.16 -26.71
N ASN A 569 30.03 1.85 -26.75
CA ASN A 569 28.71 1.33 -27.13
C ASN A 569 27.78 1.06 -25.94
N ASN A 570 28.33 1.00 -24.73
CA ASN A 570 27.65 0.66 -23.48
C ASN A 570 27.96 1.69 -22.38
N TYR A 571 27.89 2.98 -22.73
CA TYR A 571 28.05 4.04 -21.75
C TYR A 571 26.87 4.03 -20.79
N GLU A 572 27.15 4.09 -19.49
CA GLU A 572 26.13 4.22 -18.44
C GLU A 572 26.53 5.33 -17.47
N LEU A 573 25.55 6.14 -17.12
CA LEU A 573 25.65 7.16 -16.08
C LEU A 573 24.36 7.11 -15.24
N ASN A 574 24.49 7.01 -13.93
CA ASN A 574 23.38 7.10 -12.99
C ASN A 574 23.46 8.47 -12.30
N LEU A 575 22.46 9.32 -12.53
CA LEU A 575 22.25 10.59 -11.81
C LEU A 575 21.54 10.26 -10.50
N GLY A 576 22.24 10.43 -9.39
CA GLY A 576 21.72 10.18 -8.05
C GLY A 576 21.25 11.45 -7.33
N GLU A 577 21.65 12.64 -7.77
CA GLU A 577 21.16 13.92 -7.24
C GLU A 577 21.13 14.95 -8.37
N PHE A 578 20.10 15.80 -8.38
CA PHE A 578 20.00 17.04 -9.16
C PHE A 578 19.55 18.14 -8.20
N ALA A 579 20.34 19.21 -8.05
CA ALA A 579 20.04 20.28 -7.11
C ALA A 579 20.33 21.67 -7.67
N ILE A 580 19.51 22.65 -7.28
CA ILE A 580 19.70 24.08 -7.53
C ILE A 580 19.76 24.77 -6.18
N ARG A 581 20.83 25.52 -5.91
CA ARG A 581 21.07 26.16 -4.62
C ARG A 581 21.59 27.58 -4.80
N ASP A 582 21.03 28.54 -4.07
CA ASP A 582 21.68 29.82 -3.83
C ASP A 582 22.47 29.78 -2.52
N HIS A 583 23.81 29.74 -2.64
CA HIS A 583 24.71 29.61 -1.50
C HIS A 583 24.71 30.81 -0.53
N GLN A 584 24.12 31.95 -0.91
CA GLN A 584 23.96 33.10 -0.03
C GLN A 584 22.56 33.18 0.60
N ALA A 585 21.53 32.71 -0.09
CA ALA A 585 20.15 32.85 0.36
C ALA A 585 19.68 31.71 1.29
N PHE A 586 20.13 30.47 1.05
CA PHE A 586 19.59 29.30 1.77
C PHE A 586 20.70 28.44 2.39
N LYS A 587 20.72 28.40 3.73
CA LYS A 587 21.51 27.43 4.51
C LYS A 587 20.55 26.55 5.27
N ALA A 588 20.55 25.25 4.99
CA ALA A 588 19.82 24.31 5.84
C ALA A 588 20.49 24.23 7.23
N PRO A 589 19.70 24.14 8.32
CA PRO A 589 20.25 24.12 9.66
C PRO A 589 20.91 22.79 9.99
N ASN A 590 21.85 22.82 10.94
CA ASN A 590 22.32 21.62 11.62
C ASN A 590 21.24 21.18 12.61
N LEU A 591 20.67 20.00 12.39
CA LEU A 591 19.57 19.50 13.21
C LEU A 591 20.06 18.92 14.53
N LYS A 592 19.33 19.25 15.61
CA LYS A 592 19.51 18.65 16.94
C LYS A 592 18.87 17.26 16.98
N GLU A 593 19.05 16.54 18.08
CA GLU A 593 18.34 15.28 18.31
C GLU A 593 16.85 15.54 18.55
N VAL A 594 15.99 14.61 18.12
CA VAL A 594 14.55 14.67 18.40
C VAL A 594 14.32 14.61 19.92
N GLN A 595 13.31 15.34 20.40
CA GLN A 595 12.89 15.31 21.80
C GLN A 595 11.65 14.43 21.97
N GLY A 596 11.40 13.96 23.19
CA GLY A 596 10.18 13.18 23.49
C GLY A 596 10.09 11.82 22.80
N LEU A 597 11.20 11.27 22.27
CA LEU A 597 11.21 9.96 21.61
C LEU A 597 10.78 8.85 22.58
N THR A 598 9.68 8.19 22.25
CA THR A 598 9.06 7.15 23.07
C THR A 598 8.50 6.02 22.21
N ILE A 599 8.49 4.82 22.77
CA ILE A 599 7.74 3.67 22.25
C ILE A 599 6.37 3.75 22.91
N ILE A 600 5.34 4.07 22.12
CA ILE A 600 3.97 4.24 22.61
C ILE A 600 3.19 2.92 22.63
N ASP A 601 3.64 1.95 21.83
CA ASP A 601 3.11 0.60 21.78
C ASP A 601 4.20 -0.36 21.30
N ASN A 602 4.19 -1.60 21.81
CA ASN A 602 5.10 -2.68 21.42
C ASN A 602 4.42 -4.03 21.55
N ASP A 603 4.44 -4.84 20.49
CA ASP A 603 3.91 -6.21 20.47
C ASP A 603 5.01 -7.23 20.19
N PHE A 604 4.90 -8.41 20.80
CA PHE A 604 5.88 -9.49 20.66
C PHE A 604 5.22 -10.78 20.19
N ARG A 605 5.73 -11.34 19.09
CA ARG A 605 5.30 -12.62 18.56
C ARG A 605 6.38 -13.68 18.75
N ASP A 606 5.98 -14.79 19.38
CA ASP A 606 6.81 -15.96 19.68
C ASP A 606 8.10 -15.66 20.48
N GLY A 607 8.24 -14.46 21.06
CA GLY A 607 9.47 -13.99 21.69
C GLY A 607 10.64 -13.74 20.72
N LEU A 608 10.35 -13.70 19.41
CA LEU A 608 11.31 -13.56 18.31
C LEU A 608 11.05 -12.36 17.41
N TYR A 609 9.81 -11.92 17.30
CA TYR A 609 9.44 -10.79 16.46
C TYR A 609 8.85 -9.69 17.32
N ALA A 610 9.13 -8.45 16.95
CA ALA A 610 8.54 -7.28 17.60
C ALA A 610 8.08 -6.26 16.57
N ASP A 611 6.94 -5.64 16.89
CA ASP A 611 6.40 -4.47 16.21
C ASP A 611 6.38 -3.31 17.20
N ALA A 612 6.68 -2.10 16.75
CA ALA A 612 6.70 -0.93 17.64
C ALA A 612 6.05 0.29 16.99
N ARG A 613 5.25 1.01 17.77
CA ARG A 613 4.78 2.36 17.44
C ARG A 613 5.63 3.38 18.17
N LEU A 614 6.21 4.31 17.41
CA LEU A 614 7.07 5.37 17.91
C LEU A 614 6.39 6.72 17.83
N LYS A 615 6.75 7.60 18.77
CA LYS A 615 6.39 9.02 18.78
C LYS A 615 7.58 9.86 19.22
N TRP A 616 7.74 11.04 18.62
CA TRP A 616 8.62 12.11 19.12
C TRP A 616 7.97 13.49 18.92
N ASP A 617 8.61 14.53 19.46
CA ASP A 617 8.18 15.91 19.28
C ASP A 617 8.47 16.38 17.85
N ASP A 618 7.50 17.06 17.24
CA ASP A 618 7.65 17.66 15.92
C ASP A 618 8.74 18.76 15.94
N MET A 619 9.66 18.70 14.98
CA MET A 619 10.76 19.64 14.82
C MET A 619 10.44 20.76 13.82
N GLY A 620 9.28 20.73 13.16
CA GLY A 620 8.84 21.72 12.18
C GLY A 620 9.58 21.66 10.84
N ASP A 621 9.41 22.71 10.02
CA ASP A 621 9.79 22.77 8.60
C ASP A 621 11.30 22.63 8.30
N ASP A 622 12.15 22.66 9.32
CA ASP A 622 13.59 22.45 9.18
C ASP A 622 13.95 20.97 8.92
N VAL A 623 13.03 20.04 9.20
CA VAL A 623 13.18 18.61 8.96
C VAL A 623 12.39 18.20 7.72
N LEU A 624 13.08 17.56 6.79
CA LEU A 624 12.47 16.94 5.61
C LEU A 624 11.91 15.57 5.96
N TYR A 625 12.73 14.70 6.58
CA TYR A 625 12.35 13.35 7.00
C TYR A 625 13.06 12.95 8.29
N TYR A 626 12.56 11.89 8.93
CA TYR A 626 13.22 11.15 9.99
C TYR A 626 13.57 9.77 9.48
N GLN A 627 14.83 9.38 9.59
CA GLN A 627 15.27 8.00 9.37
C GLN A 627 15.15 7.22 10.68
N VAL A 628 14.67 5.98 10.59
CA VAL A 628 14.53 5.09 11.73
C VAL A 628 15.42 3.88 11.53
N TYR A 629 16.26 3.61 12.52
CA TYR A 629 17.16 2.45 12.54
C TYR A 629 16.91 1.60 13.76
N ARG A 630 17.24 0.33 13.64
CA ARG A 630 17.49 -0.58 14.77
C ARG A 630 18.99 -0.76 14.92
N GLN A 631 19.50 -0.71 16.15
CA GLN A 631 20.88 -1.09 16.44
C GLN A 631 20.95 -2.57 16.83
N LYS A 632 21.80 -3.34 16.16
CA LYS A 632 22.07 -4.74 16.47
C LYS A 632 23.09 -4.87 17.61
N PRO A 633 23.16 -6.04 18.28
CA PRO A 633 24.13 -6.29 19.35
C PRO A 633 25.60 -6.09 18.96
N ASP A 634 25.95 -6.26 17.68
CA ASP A 634 27.30 -6.02 17.16
C ASP A 634 27.62 -4.53 16.92
N GLY A 635 26.66 -3.64 17.18
CA GLY A 635 26.76 -2.19 16.97
C GLY A 635 26.40 -1.73 15.55
N SER A 636 26.14 -2.64 14.61
CA SER A 636 25.67 -2.29 13.27
C SER A 636 24.22 -1.76 13.31
N ARG A 637 23.86 -0.96 12.32
CA ARG A 637 22.50 -0.39 12.18
C ARG A 637 21.76 -1.05 11.05
N GLU A 638 20.51 -1.41 11.31
CA GLU A 638 19.53 -1.90 10.34
C GLU A 638 18.54 -0.78 10.04
N PHE A 639 18.38 -0.41 8.77
CA PHE A 639 17.44 0.64 8.38
C PHE A 639 16.00 0.12 8.36
N MET A 640 15.17 0.67 9.24
CA MET A 640 13.76 0.29 9.38
C MET A 640 12.86 1.07 8.43
N GLY A 641 13.23 2.29 8.08
CA GLY A 641 12.56 3.13 7.09
C GLY A 641 12.70 4.61 7.38
N ALA A 642 11.91 5.43 6.71
CA ALA A 642 11.86 6.86 6.94
C ALA A 642 10.44 7.42 6.78
N THR A 643 10.18 8.54 7.43
CA THR A 643 8.88 9.23 7.42
C THR A 643 9.05 10.74 7.57
N GLY A 644 8.16 11.54 6.99
CA GLY A 644 8.08 12.96 7.33
C GLY A 644 7.29 13.22 8.62
N ASN A 645 6.52 12.25 9.09
CA ASN A 645 5.68 12.38 10.28
C ASN A 645 6.50 12.13 11.57
N ASN A 646 6.06 12.69 12.70
CA ASN A 646 6.65 12.47 14.02
C ASN A 646 6.09 11.24 14.77
N TYR A 647 5.37 10.39 14.03
CA TYR A 647 4.88 9.08 14.43
C TYR A 647 5.28 8.06 13.38
N TYR A 648 5.84 6.92 13.80
CA TYR A 648 6.31 5.88 12.88
C TYR A 648 6.05 4.47 13.41
N TYR A 649 5.63 3.58 12.52
CA TYR A 649 5.44 2.17 12.82
C TYR A 649 6.64 1.39 12.30
N VAL A 650 7.27 0.63 13.21
CA VAL A 650 8.39 -0.25 12.91
C VAL A 650 7.87 -1.67 12.90
N SER A 651 7.86 -2.30 11.72
CA SER A 651 7.34 -3.64 11.51
C SER A 651 8.42 -4.73 11.54
N GLU A 652 8.01 -5.91 11.99
CA GLU A 652 8.67 -7.21 11.77
C GLU A 652 10.16 -7.20 12.16
N MET A 653 10.48 -6.62 13.32
CA MET A 653 11.83 -6.70 13.87
C MET A 653 12.10 -8.13 14.32
N ARG A 654 12.97 -8.86 13.62
CA ARG A 654 13.42 -10.18 14.08
C ARG A 654 14.55 -10.05 15.08
N ARG A 655 14.35 -10.57 16.30
CA ARG A 655 15.33 -10.65 17.37
C ARG A 655 16.63 -11.27 16.88
N ASP A 656 17.76 -10.65 17.23
CA ASP A 656 19.09 -11.10 16.86
C ASP A 656 19.68 -11.99 17.96
N GLY A 657 19.79 -13.28 17.67
CA GLY A 657 20.18 -14.29 18.65
C GLY A 657 19.31 -14.22 19.92
N ILE A 658 19.96 -14.12 21.08
CA ILE A 658 19.32 -14.08 22.40
C ILE A 658 19.38 -12.68 23.05
N GLU A 659 19.45 -11.61 22.24
CA GLU A 659 19.54 -10.23 22.74
C GLU A 659 18.41 -9.94 23.74
N GLN A 660 18.70 -9.21 24.83
CA GLN A 660 17.72 -8.92 25.88
C GLN A 660 16.93 -7.64 25.62
N ALA A 661 17.51 -6.72 24.85
CA ALA A 661 16.93 -5.43 24.54
C ALA A 661 17.34 -4.99 23.13
N THR A 662 16.53 -4.14 22.52
CA THR A 662 16.83 -3.55 21.21
C THR A 662 16.67 -2.03 21.27
N ASP A 663 17.66 -1.35 20.72
CA ASP A 663 17.68 0.11 20.57
C ASP A 663 17.08 0.51 19.22
N LEU A 664 16.13 1.43 19.24
CA LEU A 664 15.57 2.12 18.10
C LEU A 664 16.12 3.55 18.06
N ILE A 665 16.66 3.93 16.92
CA ILE A 665 17.36 5.20 16.69
C ILE A 665 16.57 6.02 15.68
N VAL A 666 16.33 7.30 15.99
CA VAL A 666 15.73 8.26 15.08
C VAL A 666 16.76 9.33 14.71
N VAL A 667 16.92 9.57 13.41
CA VAL A 667 17.86 10.56 12.85
C VAL A 667 17.06 11.57 12.01
N PRO A 668 16.95 12.84 12.43
CA PRO A 668 16.27 13.85 11.64
C PRO A 668 17.18 14.28 10.47
N VAL A 669 16.59 14.52 9.30
CA VAL A 669 17.26 14.86 8.05
C VAL A 669 16.71 16.19 7.54
N ASN A 670 17.57 17.15 7.24
CA ASN A 670 17.12 18.46 6.76
C ASN A 670 16.81 18.46 5.25
N ARG A 671 16.29 19.58 4.72
CA ARG A 671 16.00 19.75 3.30
C ARG A 671 17.19 19.65 2.33
N HIS A 672 18.43 19.70 2.84
CA HIS A 672 19.65 19.44 2.07
C HIS A 672 20.19 18.03 2.30
N TYR A 673 19.37 17.15 2.86
CA TYR A 673 19.66 15.75 3.11
C TYR A 673 20.84 15.52 4.07
N ALA A 674 21.17 16.51 4.91
CA ALA A 674 22.16 16.35 5.97
C ALA A 674 21.51 15.75 7.22
N GLU A 675 22.13 14.71 7.75
CA GLU A 675 21.71 14.05 8.99
C GLU A 675 22.02 14.91 10.23
N GLY A 676 21.07 14.94 11.15
CA GLY A 676 21.19 15.56 12.47
C GLY A 676 21.79 14.63 13.52
N ARG A 677 21.66 15.04 14.78
CA ARG A 677 22.05 14.18 15.92
C ARG A 677 21.02 13.07 16.14
N THR A 678 21.50 11.89 16.50
CA THR A 678 20.66 10.70 16.73
C THR A 678 20.01 10.71 18.12
N ALA A 679 18.73 10.38 18.21
CA ALA A 679 18.08 10.02 19.47
C ALA A 679 17.84 8.51 19.54
N THR A 680 17.83 7.94 20.75
CA THR A 680 17.67 6.50 20.96
C THR A 680 16.59 6.21 22.01
N VAL A 681 15.78 5.19 21.77
CA VAL A 681 14.86 4.59 22.74
C VAL A 681 15.02 3.07 22.71
N GLN A 682 14.76 2.40 23.83
CA GLN A 682 14.97 0.97 23.98
C GLN A 682 13.70 0.26 24.46
N PHE A 683 13.46 -0.95 23.96
CA PHE A 683 12.54 -1.90 24.60
C PHE A 683 13.27 -3.16 25.05
N GLN A 684 12.68 -3.86 26.03
CA GLN A 684 13.13 -5.16 26.49
C GLN A 684 12.36 -6.27 25.79
N TRP A 685 13.06 -7.26 25.27
CA TRP A 685 12.42 -8.46 24.75
C TRP A 685 11.85 -9.31 25.89
N PRO A 686 10.78 -10.08 25.66
CA PRO A 686 10.41 -11.18 26.55
C PRO A 686 11.53 -12.23 26.61
N ALA A 687 11.40 -13.19 27.53
CA ALA A 687 12.33 -14.31 27.63
C ALA A 687 12.46 -15.02 26.27
N TYR A 688 13.69 -15.37 25.88
CA TYR A 688 13.92 -16.12 24.64
C TYR A 688 13.26 -17.51 24.77
N PRO A 689 12.46 -17.96 23.78
CA PRO A 689 11.66 -19.16 23.95
C PRO A 689 12.52 -20.43 23.90
N ALA A 690 12.13 -21.42 24.70
CA ALA A 690 12.61 -22.79 24.50
C ALA A 690 11.97 -23.38 23.22
N PRO A 691 12.64 -24.32 22.54
CA PRO A 691 12.06 -24.98 21.38
C PRO A 691 10.80 -25.75 21.79
N LYS A 692 9.81 -25.81 20.90
CA LYS A 692 8.72 -26.77 20.95
C LYS A 692 8.95 -27.78 19.83
N ALA A 693 9.11 -29.05 20.19
CA ALA A 693 9.42 -30.11 19.25
C ALA A 693 8.16 -30.54 18.52
N ASP A 694 8.23 -30.60 17.19
CA ASP A 694 7.16 -31.19 16.38
C ASP A 694 7.72 -31.75 15.07
N PHE A 695 7.03 -32.72 14.49
CA PHE A 695 7.38 -33.27 13.19
C PHE A 695 6.19 -33.88 12.46
N GLU A 696 6.33 -33.99 11.15
CA GLU A 696 5.47 -34.79 10.28
C GLU A 696 6.27 -35.85 9.52
N ALA A 697 5.60 -36.89 9.05
CA ALA A 697 6.14 -37.88 8.13
C ALA A 697 5.43 -37.72 6.78
N ASP A 698 6.14 -37.96 5.68
CA ASP A 698 5.54 -38.00 4.34
C ASP A 698 4.55 -39.17 4.20
N LYS A 699 4.80 -40.26 4.92
CA LYS A 699 3.98 -41.48 4.96
C LYS A 699 3.99 -42.09 6.36
N THR A 700 2.86 -42.66 6.73
CA THR A 700 2.66 -43.30 8.04
C THR A 700 2.22 -44.75 7.94
N TYR A 701 1.80 -45.20 6.76
CA TYR A 701 1.47 -46.58 6.46
C TYR A 701 2.33 -47.05 5.29
N VAL A 702 3.26 -47.97 5.56
CA VAL A 702 4.33 -48.34 4.61
C VAL A 702 4.56 -49.84 4.56
N ALA A 703 5.06 -50.34 3.43
CA ALA A 703 5.47 -51.73 3.32
C ALA A 703 6.83 -51.94 4.02
N PRO A 704 7.15 -53.17 4.47
CA PRO A 704 8.47 -53.48 5.00
C PRO A 704 9.60 -53.02 4.06
N GLY A 705 10.56 -52.27 4.60
CA GLY A 705 11.72 -51.74 3.87
C GLY A 705 11.48 -50.45 3.08
N GLU A 706 10.25 -49.93 3.00
CA GLU A 706 9.95 -48.64 2.36
C GLU A 706 10.50 -47.47 3.20
N MET A 707 11.11 -46.49 2.52
CA MET A 707 11.68 -45.31 3.16
C MET A 707 10.59 -44.30 3.52
N ILE A 708 10.69 -43.76 4.74
CA ILE A 708 9.87 -42.67 5.28
C ILE A 708 10.74 -41.43 5.40
N GLN A 709 10.30 -40.31 4.84
CA GLN A 709 10.92 -39.00 5.00
C GLN A 709 10.24 -38.24 6.14
N LEU A 710 11.02 -37.87 7.14
CA LEU A 710 10.56 -37.02 8.23
C LEU A 710 10.86 -35.56 7.93
N LYS A 711 9.95 -34.68 8.36
CA LYS A 711 10.12 -33.24 8.25
C LYS A 711 9.93 -32.59 9.62
N ASP A 712 10.95 -31.85 10.04
CA ASP A 712 10.91 -31.03 11.24
C ASP A 712 9.83 -29.94 11.15
N LYS A 713 9.06 -29.81 12.22
CA LYS A 713 8.05 -28.78 12.47
C LYS A 713 8.28 -28.07 13.80
N SER A 714 9.43 -28.29 14.42
CA SER A 714 9.77 -27.63 15.67
C SER A 714 9.82 -26.12 15.46
N THR A 715 9.55 -25.35 16.52
CA THR A 715 9.60 -23.87 16.46
C THR A 715 10.94 -23.37 15.93
N GLU A 716 10.95 -22.21 15.27
CA GLU A 716 12.12 -21.63 14.58
C GLU A 716 13.37 -21.49 15.46
N VAL A 717 13.22 -21.37 16.78
CA VAL A 717 14.34 -21.28 17.72
C VAL A 717 15.15 -22.56 17.88
N THR A 718 14.77 -23.67 17.24
CA THR A 718 15.46 -24.95 17.31
C THR A 718 16.79 -24.88 16.55
N THR A 719 17.89 -25.19 17.23
CA THR A 719 19.24 -25.22 16.63
C THR A 719 19.81 -26.62 16.53
N GLU A 720 19.28 -27.58 17.29
CA GLU A 720 19.74 -28.97 17.30
C GLU A 720 18.55 -29.95 17.33
N TRP A 721 18.70 -31.07 16.62
CA TRP A 721 17.71 -32.15 16.54
C TRP A 721 18.34 -33.46 16.97
N LEU A 722 17.61 -34.25 17.76
CA LEU A 722 17.97 -35.62 18.08
C LEU A 722 16.76 -36.51 17.87
N TRP A 723 16.85 -37.37 16.87
CA TRP A 723 15.82 -38.34 16.51
C TRP A 723 16.17 -39.72 17.06
N ASN A 724 15.15 -40.42 17.54
CA ASN A 724 15.24 -41.82 17.93
C ASN A 724 14.14 -42.62 17.21
N PHE A 725 14.56 -43.71 16.57
CA PHE A 725 13.72 -44.60 15.76
C PHE A 725 13.86 -46.05 16.27
N PRO A 726 13.22 -46.42 17.40
CA PRO A 726 13.29 -47.78 17.92
C PRO A 726 12.89 -48.81 16.86
N GLY A 727 13.79 -49.72 16.50
CA GLY A 727 13.58 -50.75 15.46
C GLY A 727 13.72 -50.27 14.01
N GLY A 728 14.04 -48.99 13.79
CA GLY A 728 14.28 -48.41 12.47
C GLY A 728 15.75 -48.53 12.04
N THR A 729 16.00 -48.35 10.74
CA THR A 729 17.34 -48.20 10.16
C THR A 729 17.43 -46.85 9.43
N PRO A 730 18.29 -45.91 9.86
CA PRO A 730 19.11 -45.96 11.08
C PRO A 730 18.24 -45.94 12.36
N THR A 731 18.84 -46.21 13.53
CA THR A 731 18.12 -46.17 14.83
C THR A 731 18.03 -44.77 15.44
N SER A 732 18.83 -43.82 14.96
CA SER A 732 18.82 -42.41 15.39
C SER A 732 19.35 -41.50 14.28
N SER A 733 19.12 -40.20 14.39
CA SER A 733 19.68 -39.19 13.50
C SER A 733 19.78 -37.82 14.19
N THR A 734 20.68 -36.96 13.70
CA THR A 734 20.78 -35.54 14.08
C THR A 734 20.47 -34.59 12.92
N GLU A 735 20.11 -35.13 11.76
CA GLU A 735 19.70 -34.32 10.62
C GLU A 735 18.36 -33.62 10.92
N ARG A 736 18.15 -32.42 10.37
CA ARG A 736 16.88 -31.71 10.52
C ARG A 736 15.70 -32.49 9.92
N ASN A 737 15.89 -33.12 8.76
CA ASN A 737 14.85 -33.85 8.03
C ASN A 737 15.37 -35.26 7.65
N PRO A 738 15.47 -36.20 8.61
CA PRO A 738 16.07 -37.50 8.36
C PRO A 738 15.13 -38.44 7.60
N GLN A 739 15.70 -39.53 7.09
CA GLN A 739 14.94 -40.65 6.57
C GLN A 739 15.12 -41.89 7.46
N VAL A 740 14.08 -42.72 7.53
CA VAL A 740 14.09 -44.00 8.26
C VAL A 740 13.27 -45.06 7.53
N LYS A 741 13.67 -46.32 7.64
CA LYS A 741 12.85 -47.47 7.23
C LYS A 741 12.76 -48.52 8.33
N TYR A 742 11.74 -49.37 8.22
CA TYR A 742 11.48 -50.46 9.13
C TYR A 742 11.28 -51.75 8.33
N GLU A 743 12.05 -52.79 8.66
CA GLU A 743 12.08 -54.04 7.89
C GLU A 743 11.04 -55.07 8.36
N GLN A 744 10.42 -54.85 9.53
CA GLN A 744 9.47 -55.77 10.14
C GLN A 744 8.08 -55.12 10.24
N GLU A 745 7.03 -55.93 10.11
CA GLU A 745 5.65 -55.46 10.29
C GLU A 745 5.42 -55.10 11.77
N GLY A 746 4.69 -54.02 12.03
CA GLY A 746 4.46 -53.52 13.39
C GLY A 746 4.10 -52.04 13.43
N GLU A 747 3.78 -51.57 14.64
CA GLU A 747 3.57 -50.14 14.90
C GLU A 747 4.80 -49.56 15.61
N TYR A 748 5.33 -48.47 15.07
CA TYR A 748 6.57 -47.84 15.53
C TYR A 748 6.32 -46.41 15.99
N GLU A 749 6.99 -46.05 17.08
CA GLU A 749 7.07 -44.69 17.55
C GLU A 749 8.34 -44.00 17.05
N ILE A 750 8.24 -42.69 16.87
CA ILE A 750 9.35 -41.82 16.55
C ILE A 750 9.42 -40.76 17.63
N THR A 751 10.62 -40.53 18.17
CA THR A 751 10.89 -39.46 19.13
C THR A 751 11.80 -38.41 18.52
N LEU A 752 11.41 -37.15 18.60
CA LEU A 752 12.25 -35.99 18.29
C LEU A 752 12.49 -35.19 19.56
N THR A 753 13.77 -34.90 19.86
CA THR A 753 14.16 -33.87 20.82
C THR A 753 14.68 -32.65 20.06
N ALA A 754 14.01 -31.51 20.21
CA ALA A 754 14.44 -30.22 19.67
C ALA A 754 15.15 -29.42 20.77
N LYS A 755 16.33 -28.87 20.49
CA LYS A 755 17.12 -28.12 21.49
C LYS A 755 17.62 -26.77 20.99
N ASN A 756 17.84 -25.87 21.93
CA ASN A 756 18.61 -24.65 21.78
C ASN A 756 19.36 -24.32 23.08
N ALA A 757 20.00 -23.16 23.14
CA ALA A 757 20.78 -22.72 24.30
C ALA A 757 19.95 -22.50 25.60
N VAL A 758 18.63 -22.32 25.48
CA VAL A 758 17.71 -22.05 26.61
C VAL A 758 17.04 -23.32 27.13
N GLY A 759 16.86 -24.33 26.29
CA GLY A 759 16.25 -25.58 26.72
C GLY A 759 16.03 -26.58 25.60
N GLN A 760 15.20 -27.57 25.89
CA GLN A 760 14.79 -28.59 24.94
C GLN A 760 13.33 -28.97 25.16
N ASP A 761 12.72 -29.52 24.12
CA ASP A 761 11.42 -30.17 24.18
C ASP A 761 11.49 -31.52 23.46
N VAL A 762 10.63 -32.45 23.88
CA VAL A 762 10.63 -33.83 23.39
C VAL A 762 9.21 -34.20 22.97
N VAL A 763 9.07 -34.67 21.74
CA VAL A 763 7.81 -35.20 21.22
C VAL A 763 8.00 -36.65 20.77
N THR A 764 7.13 -37.53 21.25
CA THR A 764 7.06 -38.94 20.84
C THR A 764 5.70 -39.20 20.20
N LYS A 765 5.69 -39.66 18.94
CA LYS A 765 4.47 -40.03 18.21
C LYS A 765 4.53 -41.48 17.78
N LYS A 766 3.54 -42.28 18.19
CA LYS A 766 3.30 -43.62 17.64
C LYS A 766 2.58 -43.48 16.30
N LEU A 767 3.37 -43.21 15.26
CA LEU A 767 2.87 -42.68 13.99
C LEU A 767 2.97 -43.71 12.85
N ILE A 768 3.98 -44.56 12.84
CA ILE A 768 4.30 -45.42 11.70
C ILE A 768 3.69 -46.81 11.90
N THR A 769 3.01 -47.31 10.89
CA THR A 769 2.56 -48.69 10.79
C THR A 769 3.18 -49.33 9.57
N VAL A 770 3.88 -50.45 9.78
CA VAL A 770 4.48 -51.25 8.73
C VAL A 770 3.63 -52.50 8.54
N ASP A 771 3.15 -52.71 7.32
CA ASP A 771 2.24 -53.79 6.97
C ASP A 771 2.45 -54.14 5.49
N LYS A 772 2.55 -55.42 5.14
CA LYS A 772 2.66 -55.84 3.74
C LYS A 772 1.48 -55.37 2.89
N ALA A 773 0.30 -55.22 3.49
CA ALA A 773 -0.87 -54.70 2.80
C ALA A 773 -0.72 -53.22 2.38
N ALA A 774 0.25 -52.48 2.92
CA ALA A 774 0.58 -51.12 2.46
C ALA A 774 1.16 -51.08 1.03
N ALA A 775 1.57 -52.23 0.48
CA ALA A 775 1.85 -52.35 -0.95
C ALA A 775 0.62 -52.03 -1.82
N ASN A 776 -0.59 -52.24 -1.28
CA ASN A 776 -1.84 -51.79 -1.87
C ASN A 776 -2.02 -50.31 -1.49
N ARG A 777 -1.68 -49.40 -2.41
CA ARG A 777 -1.71 -47.94 -2.17
C ARG A 777 -3.10 -47.49 -1.70
N SER A 778 -3.14 -46.55 -0.74
CA SER A 778 -4.39 -45.95 -0.24
C SER A 778 -5.11 -45.15 -1.32
N GLU A 779 -6.43 -45.32 -1.42
CA GLU A 779 -7.29 -44.62 -2.38
C GLU A 779 -8.04 -43.47 -1.70
N ASP A 780 -8.53 -42.50 -2.48
CA ASP A 780 -9.47 -41.50 -1.95
C ASP A 780 -10.85 -42.13 -1.73
N VAL A 781 -11.14 -42.49 -0.49
CA VAL A 781 -12.40 -43.12 -0.09
C VAL A 781 -13.52 -42.11 0.13
N ALA A 782 -13.25 -40.80 0.09
CA ALA A 782 -14.26 -39.74 0.14
C ALA A 782 -14.87 -39.43 -1.23
N LYS A 783 -14.22 -39.84 -2.32
CA LYS A 783 -14.68 -39.51 -3.68
C LYS A 783 -16.12 -39.96 -3.94
N GLY A 784 -16.98 -39.01 -4.32
CA GLY A 784 -18.39 -39.22 -4.62
C GLY A 784 -19.26 -39.61 -3.42
N LYS A 785 -18.77 -39.46 -2.19
CA LYS A 785 -19.48 -39.85 -0.98
C LYS A 785 -20.47 -38.78 -0.52
N LYS A 786 -21.38 -39.19 0.37
CA LYS A 786 -22.42 -38.30 0.90
C LYS A 786 -21.81 -37.27 1.85
N THR A 787 -22.13 -36.00 1.63
CA THR A 787 -21.65 -34.89 2.44
C THR A 787 -22.78 -34.14 3.15
N THR A 788 -22.44 -33.49 4.26
CA THR A 788 -23.27 -32.50 4.97
C THR A 788 -22.38 -31.35 5.44
N ALA A 789 -22.88 -30.14 5.54
CA ALA A 789 -22.07 -28.97 5.94
C ALA A 789 -22.85 -27.95 6.76
N SER A 790 -22.13 -27.03 7.39
CA SER A 790 -22.68 -25.89 8.14
C SER A 790 -23.53 -24.96 7.28
N SER A 791 -23.01 -24.60 6.10
CA SER A 791 -23.65 -23.74 5.10
C SER A 791 -22.99 -23.95 3.74
N PHE A 792 -23.62 -23.40 2.70
CA PHE A 792 -23.00 -23.18 1.40
C PHE A 792 -23.68 -22.01 0.69
N VAL A 793 -22.96 -21.31 -0.20
CA VAL A 793 -23.45 -20.06 -0.80
C VAL A 793 -24.57 -20.25 -1.83
N ASN A 794 -24.53 -21.34 -2.59
CA ASN A 794 -25.54 -21.70 -3.58
C ASN A 794 -25.40 -23.18 -4.00
N ALA A 795 -26.39 -23.71 -4.72
CA ALA A 795 -26.43 -25.12 -5.12
C ALA A 795 -25.23 -25.58 -5.97
N GLY A 796 -24.54 -24.66 -6.68
CA GLY A 796 -23.34 -24.93 -7.47
C GLY A 796 -22.04 -24.94 -6.64
N GLU A 797 -22.08 -24.59 -5.35
CA GLU A 797 -20.93 -24.61 -4.44
C GLU A 797 -21.24 -25.39 -3.14
N ALA A 798 -22.14 -26.37 -3.26
CA ALA A 798 -22.55 -27.28 -2.20
C ALA A 798 -21.45 -28.30 -1.83
N PRO A 799 -21.48 -28.89 -0.62
CA PRO A 799 -20.34 -29.65 -0.07
C PRO A 799 -19.91 -30.88 -0.87
N GLN A 800 -20.78 -31.46 -1.71
CA GLN A 800 -20.41 -32.60 -2.57
C GLN A 800 -19.31 -32.25 -3.59
N PHE A 801 -19.16 -30.98 -3.96
CA PHE A 801 -18.13 -30.52 -4.90
C PHE A 801 -16.73 -30.49 -4.28
N ALA A 802 -16.60 -30.55 -2.95
CA ALA A 802 -15.29 -30.77 -2.34
C ALA A 802 -14.84 -32.23 -2.40
N VAL A 803 -15.69 -33.18 -2.80
CA VAL A 803 -15.37 -34.61 -2.83
C VAL A 803 -15.69 -35.27 -4.18
N ASP A 804 -15.86 -34.50 -5.25
CA ASP A 804 -16.15 -35.03 -6.60
C ASP A 804 -14.87 -35.37 -7.39
N GLY A 805 -13.72 -34.83 -6.97
CA GLY A 805 -12.42 -34.99 -7.61
C GLY A 805 -12.17 -34.02 -8.76
N GLU A 806 -12.95 -32.94 -8.88
CA GLU A 806 -12.87 -31.95 -9.95
C GLU A 806 -12.30 -30.62 -9.44
N MET A 807 -11.14 -30.20 -9.95
CA MET A 807 -10.45 -29.01 -9.42
C MET A 807 -11.03 -27.66 -9.89
N HIS A 808 -12.17 -27.68 -10.58
CA HIS A 808 -12.88 -26.49 -11.07
C HIS A 808 -14.24 -26.28 -10.36
N THR A 809 -14.63 -27.18 -9.46
CA THR A 809 -15.80 -27.07 -8.58
C THR A 809 -15.31 -26.93 -7.14
N LYS A 810 -16.16 -26.43 -6.22
CA LYS A 810 -15.77 -26.23 -4.81
C LYS A 810 -16.94 -26.29 -3.86
N TRP A 811 -16.66 -26.63 -2.61
CA TRP A 811 -17.50 -26.24 -1.49
C TRP A 811 -17.15 -24.82 -1.05
N CYS A 812 -18.15 -23.94 -0.97
CA CYS A 812 -17.98 -22.59 -0.47
C CYS A 812 -19.02 -22.24 0.59
N ALA A 813 -18.55 -21.89 1.79
CA ALA A 813 -19.38 -21.53 2.93
C ALA A 813 -19.09 -20.10 3.40
N VAL A 814 -20.14 -19.34 3.70
CA VAL A 814 -20.08 -17.95 4.19
C VAL A 814 -20.83 -17.81 5.51
N GLY A 815 -20.58 -16.72 6.23
CA GLY A 815 -21.12 -16.46 7.57
C GLY A 815 -20.03 -16.57 8.65
N ASN A 816 -20.45 -16.61 9.91
CA ASN A 816 -19.52 -16.68 11.03
C ASN A 816 -18.84 -18.06 11.09
N ALA A 817 -17.52 -18.07 11.15
CA ALA A 817 -16.74 -19.27 11.43
C ALA A 817 -17.07 -19.83 12.84
N PRO A 818 -16.89 -21.14 13.09
CA PRO A 818 -16.30 -22.12 12.19
C PRO A 818 -17.27 -22.66 11.12
N HIS A 819 -16.76 -22.88 9.91
CA HIS A 819 -17.46 -23.63 8.86
C HIS A 819 -17.08 -25.10 8.96
N TRP A 820 -17.98 -26.03 8.66
CA TRP A 820 -17.64 -27.45 8.68
C TRP A 820 -18.32 -28.24 7.58
N MET A 821 -17.66 -29.31 7.16
CA MET A 821 -18.18 -30.33 6.23
C MET A 821 -17.87 -31.72 6.78
N THR A 822 -18.87 -32.60 6.77
CA THR A 822 -18.75 -34.02 7.15
C THR A 822 -18.99 -34.91 5.94
N VAL A 823 -18.14 -35.92 5.77
CA VAL A 823 -18.24 -36.97 4.74
C VAL A 823 -18.57 -38.31 5.42
N ASP A 824 -19.63 -39.00 4.98
CA ASP A 824 -19.89 -40.41 5.31
C ASP A 824 -19.27 -41.31 4.24
N LEU A 825 -18.19 -42.01 4.59
CA LEU A 825 -17.44 -42.86 3.67
C LEU A 825 -18.24 -44.10 3.20
N GLY A 826 -19.37 -44.38 3.85
CA GLY A 826 -20.27 -45.49 3.53
C GLY A 826 -19.85 -46.84 4.13
N GLY A 827 -18.74 -46.88 4.87
CA GLY A 827 -18.19 -48.04 5.54
C GLY A 827 -17.00 -47.64 6.42
N GLU A 828 -16.49 -48.58 7.23
CA GLU A 828 -15.26 -48.33 8.00
C GLU A 828 -14.02 -48.60 7.15
N PHE A 829 -13.06 -47.69 7.22
CA PHE A 829 -11.78 -47.75 6.52
C PHE A 829 -10.63 -47.52 7.50
N ASN A 830 -9.44 -48.03 7.15
CA ASN A 830 -8.19 -47.62 7.79
C ASN A 830 -7.70 -46.35 7.10
N ILE A 831 -7.88 -45.19 7.76
CA ILE A 831 -7.50 -43.88 7.25
C ILE A 831 -6.05 -43.59 7.62
N THR A 832 -5.29 -43.09 6.65
CA THR A 832 -3.83 -42.89 6.79
C THR A 832 -3.38 -41.50 6.36
N GLU A 833 -4.12 -40.81 5.50
CA GLU A 833 -3.76 -39.48 5.01
C GLU A 833 -4.99 -38.66 4.63
N PHE A 834 -4.87 -37.33 4.71
CA PHE A 834 -5.80 -36.38 4.10
C PHE A 834 -5.08 -35.46 3.11
N VAL A 835 -5.79 -35.07 2.05
CA VAL A 835 -5.36 -34.00 1.14
C VAL A 835 -6.45 -32.94 1.08
N VAL A 836 -6.08 -31.68 1.31
CA VAL A 836 -7.00 -30.53 1.22
C VAL A 836 -6.51 -29.60 0.12
N HIS A 837 -7.37 -29.35 -0.86
CA HIS A 837 -7.16 -28.39 -1.94
C HIS A 837 -7.92 -27.11 -1.61
N HIS A 838 -7.17 -26.05 -1.33
CA HIS A 838 -7.66 -24.73 -0.94
C HIS A 838 -7.90 -23.86 -2.19
N ALA A 839 -8.32 -22.61 -1.98
CA ALA A 839 -8.70 -21.67 -3.04
C ALA A 839 -7.66 -21.58 -4.19
N GLN A 840 -6.37 -21.46 -3.86
CA GLN A 840 -5.31 -21.36 -4.88
C GLN A 840 -5.16 -22.60 -5.75
N ALA A 841 -5.45 -23.80 -5.23
CA ALA A 841 -5.40 -25.02 -6.04
C ALA A 841 -6.45 -25.00 -7.17
N GLY A 842 -7.57 -24.31 -6.95
CA GLY A 842 -8.61 -24.06 -7.95
C GLY A 842 -8.40 -22.81 -8.81
N GLY A 843 -7.24 -22.15 -8.71
CA GLY A 843 -6.91 -20.96 -9.50
C GLY A 843 -7.30 -19.62 -8.86
N GLU A 844 -7.79 -19.60 -7.62
CA GLU A 844 -8.06 -18.35 -6.89
C GLU A 844 -6.79 -17.76 -6.23
N SER A 845 -6.92 -16.58 -5.62
CA SER A 845 -5.81 -15.92 -4.91
C SER A 845 -5.32 -16.76 -3.73
N ALA A 846 -4.00 -16.81 -3.51
CA ALA A 846 -3.41 -17.41 -2.31
C ALA A 846 -3.88 -16.76 -0.99
N SER A 847 -4.32 -15.51 -1.04
CA SER A 847 -4.93 -14.83 0.12
C SER A 847 -6.21 -15.51 0.62
N PHE A 848 -6.91 -16.26 -0.24
CA PHE A 848 -8.11 -17.02 0.09
C PHE A 848 -7.82 -18.47 0.51
N ASN A 849 -6.55 -18.87 0.62
CA ASN A 849 -6.20 -20.18 1.18
C ASN A 849 -6.64 -20.25 2.64
N THR A 850 -7.24 -21.38 3.02
CA THR A 850 -7.65 -21.64 4.40
C THR A 850 -6.45 -21.56 5.33
N ARG A 851 -6.55 -20.73 6.37
CA ARG A 851 -5.45 -20.45 7.30
C ARG A 851 -5.45 -21.40 8.48
N GLU A 852 -6.61 -21.65 9.08
CA GLU A 852 -6.77 -22.55 10.23
C GLU A 852 -7.89 -23.54 10.00
N PHE A 853 -7.60 -24.83 10.21
CA PHE A 853 -8.58 -25.89 10.11
C PHE A 853 -8.21 -27.12 10.95
N LYS A 854 -9.21 -27.96 11.21
CA LYS A 854 -9.08 -29.27 11.86
C LYS A 854 -9.73 -30.34 11.01
N ILE A 855 -9.22 -31.56 11.11
CA ILE A 855 -9.89 -32.75 10.55
C ILE A 855 -10.15 -33.72 11.70
N GLN A 856 -11.40 -34.13 11.85
CA GLN A 856 -11.84 -35.09 12.85
C GLN A 856 -12.28 -36.39 12.20
N LEU A 857 -12.07 -37.50 12.91
CA LEU A 857 -12.53 -38.84 12.53
C LEU A 857 -13.55 -39.38 13.54
N SER A 858 -14.46 -40.22 13.04
CA SER A 858 -15.47 -40.90 13.85
C SER A 858 -15.89 -42.24 13.24
N SER A 859 -16.18 -43.24 14.07
CA SER A 859 -16.81 -44.50 13.64
C SER A 859 -18.34 -44.46 13.67
N ASP A 860 -18.94 -43.66 14.56
CA ASP A 860 -20.39 -43.64 14.82
C ASP A 860 -21.09 -42.35 14.34
N GLY A 861 -20.32 -41.32 13.96
CA GLY A 861 -20.81 -40.00 13.56
C GLY A 861 -21.16 -39.09 14.73
N GLN A 862 -21.00 -39.56 15.97
CA GLN A 862 -21.36 -38.86 17.21
C GLN A 862 -20.12 -38.49 18.02
N THR A 863 -19.21 -39.44 18.20
CA THR A 863 -17.96 -39.27 18.94
C THR A 863 -16.84 -38.93 17.96
N TRP A 864 -16.23 -37.75 18.11
CA TRP A 864 -15.24 -37.22 17.19
C TRP A 864 -13.88 -37.06 17.87
N THR A 865 -12.82 -37.45 17.17
CA THR A 865 -11.43 -37.27 17.62
C THR A 865 -10.67 -36.43 16.59
N ASP A 866 -9.92 -35.43 17.06
CA ASP A 866 -9.03 -34.62 16.22
C ASP A 866 -7.91 -35.51 15.65
N ALA A 867 -7.83 -35.61 14.33
CA ALA A 867 -6.77 -36.32 13.62
C ALA A 867 -5.72 -35.35 13.05
N VAL A 868 -6.14 -34.14 12.66
CA VAL A 868 -5.28 -33.09 12.13
C VAL A 868 -5.69 -31.75 12.72
N VAL A 869 -4.72 -30.94 13.14
CA VAL A 869 -4.92 -29.56 13.59
C VAL A 869 -3.89 -28.66 12.90
N VAL A 870 -4.37 -27.67 12.17
CA VAL A 870 -3.54 -26.74 11.40
C VAL A 870 -3.89 -25.32 11.81
N LYS A 871 -2.89 -24.56 12.24
CA LYS A 871 -3.04 -23.18 12.74
C LYS A 871 -2.42 -22.11 11.83
N ASP A 872 -1.67 -22.52 10.82
CA ASP A 872 -0.91 -21.62 9.97
C ASP A 872 -0.66 -22.28 8.61
N ASN A 873 -1.72 -22.47 7.81
CA ASN A 873 -1.57 -22.91 6.44
C ASN A 873 -1.51 -21.71 5.49
N ASP A 874 -0.51 -21.70 4.62
CA ASP A 874 -0.34 -20.75 3.52
C ASP A 874 -0.45 -21.42 2.13
N LYS A 875 -0.50 -22.76 2.10
CA LYS A 875 -0.42 -23.56 0.87
C LYS A 875 -1.78 -23.67 0.17
N GLY A 876 -1.73 -23.66 -1.17
CA GLY A 876 -2.88 -23.99 -2.00
C GLY A 876 -3.31 -25.47 -1.92
N THR A 877 -2.38 -26.39 -1.64
CA THR A 877 -2.69 -27.80 -1.32
C THR A 877 -1.91 -28.22 -0.09
N SER A 878 -2.59 -28.81 0.89
CA SER A 878 -1.98 -29.35 2.11
C SER A 878 -2.21 -30.87 2.22
N LYS A 879 -1.21 -31.59 2.71
CA LYS A 879 -1.24 -33.05 2.89
C LYS A 879 -0.91 -33.39 4.34
N HIS A 880 -1.63 -34.34 4.91
CA HIS A 880 -1.56 -34.66 6.33
C HIS A 880 -1.60 -36.17 6.53
N ALA A 881 -0.43 -36.79 6.67
CA ALA A 881 -0.34 -38.20 7.03
C ALA A 881 -0.59 -38.36 8.53
N ILE A 882 -1.44 -39.32 8.91
CA ILE A 882 -1.87 -39.56 10.29
C ILE A 882 -1.52 -40.99 10.71
N ALA A 883 -1.50 -41.26 12.02
CA ALA A 883 -1.45 -42.63 12.49
C ALA A 883 -2.64 -43.42 11.92
N LYS A 884 -2.41 -44.68 11.52
CA LYS A 884 -3.45 -45.54 10.95
C LYS A 884 -4.67 -45.59 11.88
N THR A 885 -5.77 -44.99 11.46
CA THR A 885 -6.96 -44.79 12.31
C THR A 885 -8.18 -45.38 11.64
N LYS A 886 -8.93 -46.20 12.37
CA LYS A 886 -10.19 -46.77 11.88
C LYS A 886 -11.30 -45.72 11.99
N ALA A 887 -12.00 -45.44 10.89
CA ALA A 887 -13.12 -44.49 10.88
C ALA A 887 -14.10 -44.74 9.72
N ARG A 888 -15.34 -44.26 9.90
CA ARG A 888 -16.37 -44.19 8.84
C ARG A 888 -16.67 -42.77 8.39
N TYR A 889 -16.49 -41.79 9.28
CA TYR A 889 -16.79 -40.39 8.99
C TYR A 889 -15.53 -39.55 9.13
N ALA A 890 -15.38 -38.58 8.24
CA ALA A 890 -14.36 -37.54 8.29
C ALA A 890 -15.03 -36.17 8.29
N LYS A 891 -14.58 -35.26 9.16
CA LYS A 891 -15.12 -33.91 9.27
C LYS A 891 -14.01 -32.88 9.16
N LEU A 892 -14.09 -32.01 8.17
CA LEU A 892 -13.24 -30.82 8.01
C LEU A 892 -13.93 -29.64 8.72
N ILE A 893 -13.21 -28.98 9.62
CA ILE A 893 -13.65 -27.79 10.35
C ILE A 893 -12.71 -26.64 10.01
N VAL A 894 -13.21 -25.59 9.38
CA VAL A 894 -12.47 -24.38 9.03
C VAL A 894 -12.68 -23.33 10.11
N GLU A 895 -11.62 -23.03 10.87
CA GLU A 895 -11.64 -22.07 11.99
C GLU A 895 -11.30 -20.65 11.50
N LYS A 896 -10.30 -20.52 10.61
CA LYS A 896 -9.94 -19.25 9.95
C LYS A 896 -9.93 -19.46 8.43
N PRO A 897 -10.93 -18.92 7.70
CA PRO A 897 -11.17 -19.28 6.30
C PRO A 897 -10.14 -18.76 5.30
N THR A 898 -9.42 -17.67 5.60
CA THR A 898 -8.48 -17.02 4.68
C THR A 898 -7.23 -16.51 5.40
N GLN A 899 -6.21 -16.09 4.64
CA GLN A 899 -5.01 -15.44 5.20
C GLN A 899 -5.33 -14.08 5.83
N GLY A 900 -6.34 -13.38 5.30
CA GLY A 900 -6.79 -12.06 5.71
C GLY A 900 -8.09 -12.06 6.53
N GLY A 901 -8.88 -11.00 6.35
CA GLY A 901 -10.16 -10.81 7.07
C GLY A 901 -11.39 -11.42 6.41
N ASP A 902 -11.25 -12.05 5.23
CA ASP A 902 -12.39 -12.68 4.54
C ASP A 902 -12.87 -13.94 5.29
N THR A 903 -14.19 -14.12 5.35
CA THR A 903 -14.87 -15.13 6.17
C THR A 903 -15.36 -16.35 5.38
N ALA A 904 -15.14 -16.38 4.06
CA ALA A 904 -15.60 -17.46 3.21
C ALA A 904 -14.61 -18.63 3.19
N ALA A 905 -15.07 -19.84 3.54
CA ALA A 905 -14.29 -21.06 3.37
C ALA A 905 -14.45 -21.57 1.94
N ARG A 906 -13.35 -21.81 1.22
CA ARG A 906 -13.32 -22.29 -0.17
C ARG A 906 -12.46 -23.54 -0.28
N ILE A 907 -13.09 -24.69 -0.44
CA ILE A 907 -12.43 -26.01 -0.51
C ILE A 907 -12.74 -26.64 -1.87
N TYR A 908 -11.72 -26.71 -2.72
CA TYR A 908 -11.78 -27.32 -4.05
C TYR A 908 -11.61 -28.85 -4.01
N GLY A 909 -11.17 -29.39 -2.89
CA GLY A 909 -11.00 -30.84 -2.73
C GLY A 909 -10.68 -31.22 -1.30
N PHE A 910 -11.30 -32.30 -0.83
CA PHE A 910 -11.10 -32.91 0.47
C PHE A 910 -11.01 -34.43 0.30
N GLU A 911 -9.79 -34.90 0.06
CA GLU A 911 -9.51 -36.32 -0.15
C GLU A 911 -9.24 -36.99 1.19
N VAL A 912 -9.84 -38.17 1.39
CA VAL A 912 -9.61 -39.02 2.56
C VAL A 912 -8.94 -40.30 2.08
N LYS A 913 -7.64 -40.46 2.35
CA LYS A 913 -6.90 -41.64 1.91
C LYS A 913 -7.08 -42.78 2.90
N GLY A 914 -7.65 -43.88 2.40
CA GLY A 914 -7.90 -45.06 3.23
C GLY A 914 -7.88 -46.36 2.45
N ILE A 915 -7.89 -47.47 3.21
CA ILE A 915 -7.90 -48.83 2.68
C ILE A 915 -9.12 -49.58 3.25
N PRO A 916 -9.88 -50.31 2.42
CA PRO A 916 -10.99 -51.13 2.89
C PRO A 916 -10.53 -52.16 3.92
N PHE A 917 -11.37 -52.44 4.92
CA PHE A 917 -11.11 -53.51 5.86
C PHE A 917 -11.22 -54.87 5.14
N GLN A 918 -10.09 -55.55 4.90
CA GLN A 918 -10.12 -56.98 4.57
C GLN A 918 -10.04 -57.77 5.88
N PRO A 919 -11.02 -58.63 6.21
CA PRO A 919 -10.88 -59.52 7.35
C PRO A 919 -9.67 -60.43 7.11
N ALA A 920 -8.83 -60.62 8.13
CA ALA A 920 -7.74 -61.60 8.08
C ALA A 920 -8.30 -62.96 7.65
N GLN A 921 -7.74 -63.53 6.58
CA GLN A 921 -8.05 -64.89 6.14
C GLN A 921 -7.47 -65.92 7.10
#